data_AF-A0A952R025-F1
#
_entry.id   AF-A0A952R025-F1
#
_cell.length_a   1.000
_cell.length_b   1.000
_cell.length_c   1.000
_cell.angle_alpha   90.00
_cell.angle_beta   90.00
_cell.angle_gamma   90.00
#
_symmetry.space_group_name_H-M   'P 1'
#
loop_
_entity.id
_entity.type
_entity.pdbx_description
1 polymer ?
#
loop_
_entity_poly.entity_id
_entity_poly.type
_entity_poly.pdbx_seq_one_letter_code
_entity_poly.pdbx_strand_id
1 'polypeptide(L)'
;MRPLLLPLLCVWAVVAQAQVIEAQGSHALDLTEPTTGEAAETLRSSLVQAQLALGFDEAATREHLDEAATAWAVLSTRLPSVRTEVDAWLELLPETEEEAGFAAARAAIWTALLRGGQVEVLERIAEGDAAGANDLLGLREFRRATRFSRPGNAATLAVAALAAGSSDAASAAEVVRADLLDAYQARLNDALIDLRAAIAAGYPVRTAEQAALARGYFTILAPAYAEQRGAAALAAAEAAFAGSDPGAMSVALQGFRASPLSLEERRQRASRIVRFLDLVAIEYSRGVRGSEGEARVTNDLEVVEANAFFASAQAAFADLEPLLQQLDAAATAEVSGGFDTLAAGLQAATAKRDPPTVSAVQAQVSSLLSGLRTVLPADWQTVDPGADLEVIRQQLQALLEAAAQGSPELAETARLDAYAVLESGPEARLRVFAPQLSLTIEELFWNGLDPKGLARLLREGAPQAELRATVSAIDEALGRASAFLQSETAPATVAANAAIIVFREGLEAVLILAALLGSLKRPEVRRFRAPLWLGAALGLLASVVTWFIMRGVLTRFARHGEKLEAVVGIAAILVLLLIMNWYFHQVYWTDHLAGLHKRKSGLLGAGGQSLGLALLGLSAIYREGFETVLFLQSLVLQSGTVPVLLGTAVGFAATAAVGAAVWVLQARLPYKRMLVVTGVMICAVLAIMVGNTVQTLQLVGWLPLHPLPIGFPFWLGMWFGVHATWEGVVLQVVAVVLVIGSYFLAEAQKAGQRRARFAAG
;
A
#
# COMPACT_ATOMS: atom_id res chain seq x y z
N MET A 1 -7.24 -51.90 10.29
CA MET A 1 -6.06 -51.62 11.15
C MET A 1 -5.28 -50.36 10.69
N ARG A 2 -5.94 -49.23 10.42
CA ARG A 2 -5.31 -47.92 10.19
C ARG A 2 -6.27 -46.75 10.54
N PRO A 3 -6.59 -46.51 11.82
CA PRO A 3 -6.94 -45.14 12.21
C PRO A 3 -6.34 -44.70 13.56
N LEU A 4 -5.23 -45.30 14.00
CA LEU A 4 -4.56 -44.92 15.26
C LEU A 4 -3.24 -44.15 15.07
N LEU A 5 -2.76 -43.97 13.82
CA LEU A 5 -1.48 -43.31 13.55
C LEU A 5 -1.57 -41.77 13.51
N LEU A 6 -2.71 -41.17 13.14
CA LEU A 6 -2.86 -39.71 13.11
C LEU A 6 -2.82 -39.05 14.51
N PRO A 7 -3.55 -39.54 15.53
CA PRO A 7 -3.49 -38.90 16.85
C PRO A 7 -2.13 -39.11 17.52
N LEU A 8 -1.44 -40.22 17.27
CA LEU A 8 -0.07 -40.45 17.75
C LEU A 8 0.94 -39.51 17.07
N LEU A 9 0.81 -39.22 15.78
CA LEU A 9 1.66 -38.25 15.08
C LEU A 9 1.40 -36.80 15.50
N CYS A 10 0.15 -36.44 15.82
CA CYS A 10 -0.15 -35.11 16.38
C CYS A 10 0.38 -34.96 17.82
N VAL A 11 0.27 -36.00 18.66
CA VAL A 11 0.88 -35.97 20.00
C VAL A 11 2.41 -35.97 19.90
N TRP A 12 3.01 -36.70 18.95
CA TRP A 12 4.46 -36.67 18.74
C TRP A 12 4.92 -35.33 18.15
N ALA A 13 4.14 -34.66 17.31
CA ALA A 13 4.46 -33.33 16.77
C ALA A 13 4.31 -32.23 17.83
N VAL A 14 3.31 -32.34 18.72
CA VAL A 14 3.14 -31.42 19.86
C VAL A 14 4.18 -31.68 20.95
N VAL A 15 4.56 -32.95 21.20
CA VAL A 15 5.66 -33.29 22.11
C VAL A 15 7.01 -32.95 21.50
N ALA A 16 7.21 -33.07 20.18
CA ALA A 16 8.42 -32.61 19.50
C ALA A 16 8.49 -31.08 19.42
N GLN A 17 7.37 -30.37 19.25
CA GLN A 17 7.33 -28.90 19.38
C GLN A 17 7.53 -28.47 20.83
N ALA A 18 6.98 -29.17 21.81
CA ALA A 18 7.21 -28.90 23.23
C ALA A 18 8.67 -29.22 23.63
N GLN A 19 9.28 -30.26 23.07
CA GLN A 19 10.69 -30.58 23.29
C GLN A 19 11.64 -29.67 22.51
N VAL A 20 11.23 -29.09 21.37
CA VAL A 20 11.98 -28.03 20.68
C VAL A 20 11.85 -26.69 21.42
N ILE A 21 10.71 -26.43 22.06
CA ILE A 21 10.52 -25.26 22.95
C ILE A 21 11.26 -25.46 24.30
N GLU A 22 11.30 -26.67 24.85
CA GLU A 22 12.15 -27.00 26.02
C GLU A 22 13.64 -27.04 25.65
N ALA A 23 14.02 -27.48 24.45
CA ALA A 23 15.40 -27.49 23.99
C ALA A 23 15.91 -26.10 23.52
N GLN A 24 15.00 -25.18 23.19
CA GLN A 24 15.32 -23.75 23.02
C GLN A 24 15.20 -22.94 24.33
N GLY A 25 14.76 -23.58 25.42
CA GLY A 25 14.56 -22.97 26.73
C GLY A 25 15.47 -23.51 27.84
N SER A 26 16.49 -24.30 27.52
CA SER A 26 17.41 -24.87 28.52
C SER A 26 18.88 -24.61 28.25
N HIS A 27 19.23 -23.43 27.71
CA HIS A 27 20.39 -22.75 28.24
C HIS A 27 19.87 -21.94 29.43
N ALA A 28 19.94 -22.53 30.62
CA ALA A 28 19.93 -21.74 31.83
C ALA A 28 21.01 -20.67 31.65
N LEU A 29 20.60 -19.42 31.40
CA LEU A 29 21.46 -18.26 31.62
C LEU A 29 21.97 -18.43 33.04
N ASP A 30 23.28 -18.51 33.19
CA ASP A 30 23.93 -18.57 34.48
C ASP A 30 23.58 -17.25 35.20
N LEU A 31 22.56 -17.28 36.07
CA LEU A 31 21.96 -16.09 36.72
C LEU A 31 22.89 -15.45 37.77
N THR A 32 24.20 -15.69 37.70
CA THR A 32 25.17 -15.23 38.69
C THR A 32 25.96 -13.99 38.26
N GLU A 33 26.07 -13.71 36.96
CA GLU A 33 26.72 -12.49 36.46
C GLU A 33 25.70 -11.52 35.83
N PRO A 34 25.79 -10.21 36.12
CA PRO A 34 24.86 -9.22 35.55
C PRO A 34 25.04 -9.10 34.02
N THR A 35 23.93 -8.87 33.32
CA THR A 35 23.94 -8.57 31.87
C THR A 35 24.68 -7.27 31.58
N THR A 36 25.11 -7.06 30.33
CA THR A 36 25.87 -5.83 29.99
C THR A 36 25.04 -4.58 30.24
N GLY A 37 23.73 -4.62 29.93
CA GLY A 37 22.80 -3.54 30.23
C GLY A 37 22.65 -3.26 31.72
N GLU A 38 22.50 -4.29 32.56
CA GLU A 38 22.37 -4.14 34.02
C GLU A 38 23.64 -3.55 34.66
N ALA A 39 24.82 -4.02 34.25
CA ALA A 39 26.09 -3.49 34.75
C ALA A 39 26.29 -2.03 34.32
N ALA A 40 25.94 -1.68 33.07
CA ALA A 40 26.01 -0.31 32.57
C ALA A 40 25.05 0.64 33.30
N GLU A 41 23.82 0.19 33.58
CA GLU A 41 22.85 0.97 34.32
C GLU A 41 23.25 1.13 35.80
N THR A 42 23.81 0.09 36.41
CA THR A 42 24.37 0.15 37.76
C THR A 42 25.48 1.21 37.82
N LEU A 43 26.47 1.14 36.93
CA LEU A 43 27.54 2.15 36.81
C LEU A 43 26.96 3.56 36.64
N ARG A 44 26.00 3.74 35.72
CA ARG A 44 25.39 5.05 35.45
C ARG A 44 24.65 5.58 36.68
N SER A 45 23.86 4.76 37.35
CA SER A 45 23.06 5.16 38.50
C SER A 45 23.92 5.46 39.73
N SER A 46 24.93 4.65 40.03
CA SER A 46 25.88 4.89 41.12
C SER A 46 26.67 6.18 40.91
N LEU A 47 27.11 6.48 39.68
CA LEU A 47 27.74 7.77 39.38
C LEU A 47 26.79 8.97 39.59
N VAL A 48 25.50 8.82 39.31
CA VAL A 48 24.52 9.88 39.62
C VAL A 48 24.35 10.05 41.12
N GLN A 49 24.28 8.97 41.90
CA GLN A 49 24.17 9.04 43.35
C GLN A 49 25.42 9.64 43.99
N ALA A 50 26.61 9.28 43.52
CA ALA A 50 27.87 9.89 43.93
C ALA A 50 27.87 11.40 43.68
N GLN A 51 27.39 11.84 42.52
CA GLN A 51 27.26 13.27 42.20
C GLN A 51 26.28 13.98 43.15
N LEU A 52 25.16 13.36 43.51
CA LEU A 52 24.16 13.95 44.43
C LEU A 52 24.67 14.05 45.87
N ALA A 53 25.54 13.13 46.29
CA ALA A 53 26.19 13.14 47.60
C ALA A 53 27.41 14.08 47.67
N LEU A 54 27.92 14.52 46.52
CA LEU A 54 29.14 15.31 46.40
C LEU A 54 29.04 16.60 47.24
N GLY A 55 30.03 16.82 48.12
CA GLY A 55 30.07 17.99 49.01
C GLY A 55 29.10 17.96 50.20
N PHE A 56 28.22 16.95 50.28
CA PHE A 56 27.27 16.78 51.39
C PHE A 56 27.59 15.57 52.26
N ASP A 57 27.98 14.44 51.65
CA ASP A 57 28.32 13.18 52.33
C ASP A 57 29.48 12.48 51.62
N GLU A 58 30.70 12.68 52.12
CA GLU A 58 31.90 12.06 51.55
C GLU A 58 31.91 10.52 51.66
N ALA A 59 31.26 9.96 52.68
CA ALA A 59 31.23 8.52 52.87
C ALA A 59 30.31 7.88 51.83
N ALA A 60 29.10 8.43 51.66
CA ALA A 60 28.17 7.99 50.62
C ALA A 60 28.74 8.22 49.21
N THR A 61 29.45 9.33 48.99
CA THR A 61 30.14 9.59 47.71
C THR A 61 31.14 8.48 47.39
N ARG A 62 31.99 8.10 48.35
CA ARG A 62 32.96 7.01 48.17
C ARG A 62 32.30 5.66 47.98
N GLU A 63 31.26 5.34 48.74
CA GLU A 63 30.49 4.10 48.61
C GLU A 63 29.91 3.95 47.19
N HIS A 64 29.26 4.98 46.66
CA HIS A 64 28.72 4.95 45.31
C HIS A 64 29.82 4.91 44.22
N LEU A 65 30.99 5.50 44.45
CA LEU A 65 32.13 5.37 43.55
C LEU A 65 32.70 3.94 43.54
N ASP A 66 32.73 3.26 44.69
CA ASP A 66 33.13 1.85 44.78
C ASP A 66 32.13 0.91 44.09
N GLU A 67 30.82 1.18 44.22
CA GLU A 67 29.76 0.48 43.47
C GLU A 67 29.94 0.67 41.95
N ALA A 68 30.20 1.90 41.51
CA ALA A 68 30.51 2.22 40.12
C ALA A 68 31.75 1.45 39.63
N ALA A 69 32.84 1.44 40.41
CA ALA A 69 34.05 0.70 40.06
C ALA A 69 33.80 -0.82 39.96
N THR A 70 32.94 -1.37 40.82
CA THR A 70 32.55 -2.79 40.78
C THR A 70 31.76 -3.13 39.52
N ALA A 71 30.77 -2.30 39.16
CA ALA A 71 30.02 -2.45 37.92
C ALA A 71 30.92 -2.32 36.68
N TRP A 72 31.87 -1.38 36.71
CA TRP A 72 32.87 -1.21 35.66
C TRP A 72 33.81 -2.42 35.53
N ALA A 73 34.20 -3.08 36.63
CA ALA A 73 35.05 -4.27 36.57
C ALA A 73 34.43 -5.36 35.69
N VAL A 74 33.10 -5.55 35.75
CA VAL A 74 32.36 -6.45 34.85
C VAL A 74 32.43 -5.96 33.40
N LEU A 75 32.06 -4.69 33.16
CA LEU A 75 32.02 -4.11 31.81
C LEU A 75 33.38 -4.06 31.12
N SER A 76 34.46 -3.82 31.87
CA SER A 76 35.82 -3.67 31.33
C SER A 76 36.29 -4.93 30.60
N THR A 77 35.78 -6.11 30.99
CA THR A 77 36.07 -7.40 30.32
C THR A 77 35.35 -7.53 28.99
N ARG A 78 34.17 -6.90 28.87
CA ARG A 78 33.31 -6.93 27.70
C ARG A 78 33.60 -5.77 26.74
N LEU A 79 34.22 -4.69 27.21
CA LEU A 79 34.49 -3.44 26.49
C LEU A 79 35.99 -3.07 26.51
N PRO A 80 36.89 -3.94 26.00
CA PRO A 80 38.33 -3.69 26.03
C PRO A 80 38.74 -2.42 25.27
N SER A 81 38.01 -2.06 24.21
CA SER A 81 38.28 -0.91 23.34
C SER A 81 38.24 0.45 24.04
N VAL A 82 37.53 0.57 25.17
CA VAL A 82 37.39 1.83 25.92
C VAL A 82 37.94 1.76 27.34
N ARG A 83 38.60 0.65 27.70
CA ARG A 83 39.06 0.38 29.06
C ARG A 83 39.92 1.52 29.61
N THR A 84 41.00 1.84 28.91
CA THR A 84 41.97 2.87 29.33
C THR A 84 41.33 4.25 29.53
N GLU A 85 40.36 4.60 28.70
CA GLU A 85 39.69 5.91 28.79
C GLU A 85 38.75 5.97 29.99
N VAL A 86 37.96 4.93 30.23
CA VAL A 86 37.03 4.88 31.36
C VAL A 86 37.77 4.75 32.68
N ASP A 87 38.84 3.96 32.75
CA ASP A 87 39.72 3.86 33.92
C ASP A 87 40.25 5.25 34.32
N ALA A 88 40.77 6.01 33.34
CA ALA A 88 41.29 7.36 33.59
C ALA A 88 40.21 8.33 34.11
N TRP A 89 38.96 8.23 33.64
CA TRP A 89 37.87 9.05 34.16
C TRP A 89 37.46 8.63 35.58
N LEU A 90 37.37 7.33 35.87
CA LEU A 90 37.02 6.82 37.20
C LEU A 90 38.09 7.16 38.25
N GLU A 91 39.37 7.18 37.87
CA GLU A 91 40.47 7.63 38.73
C GLU A 91 40.41 9.14 39.03
N LEU A 92 39.84 9.94 38.13
CA LEU A 92 39.77 11.40 38.26
C LEU A 92 38.53 11.89 39.04
N LEU A 93 37.45 11.10 39.08
CA LEU A 93 36.20 11.46 39.76
C LEU A 93 36.36 11.73 41.28
N PRO A 94 37.13 10.96 42.06
CA PRO A 94 37.35 11.23 43.49
C PRO A 94 38.03 12.58 43.76
N GLU A 95 38.85 13.06 42.82
CA GLU A 95 39.59 14.33 42.93
C GLU A 95 38.76 15.54 42.45
N THR A 96 37.55 15.31 41.94
CA THR A 96 36.70 16.35 41.34
C THR A 96 35.76 16.94 42.38
N GLU A 97 36.11 18.09 42.95
CA GLU A 97 35.28 18.80 43.93
C GLU A 97 34.13 19.63 43.30
N GLU A 98 34.23 19.93 42.00
CA GLU A 98 33.22 20.74 41.30
C GLU A 98 32.13 19.88 40.66
N GLU A 99 30.87 20.07 41.05
CA GLU A 99 29.71 19.33 40.51
C GLU A 99 29.63 19.37 38.97
N ALA A 100 30.00 20.49 38.35
CA ALA A 100 29.98 20.64 36.90
C ALA A 100 31.04 19.76 36.22
N GLY A 101 32.24 19.69 36.79
CA GLY A 101 33.31 18.79 36.33
C GLY A 101 32.90 17.33 36.47
N PHE A 102 32.28 16.97 37.59
CA PHE A 102 31.80 15.62 37.85
C PHE A 102 30.71 15.21 36.84
N ALA A 103 29.75 16.10 36.57
CA ALA A 103 28.69 15.86 35.59
C ALA A 103 29.24 15.66 34.17
N ALA A 104 30.25 16.44 33.78
CA ALA A 104 30.92 16.29 32.49
C ALA A 104 31.70 14.96 32.39
N ALA A 105 32.39 14.55 33.45
CA ALA A 105 33.11 13.27 33.50
C ALA A 105 32.13 12.07 33.41
N ARG A 106 31.00 12.12 34.13
CA ARG A 106 29.94 11.09 34.03
C ARG A 106 29.39 10.97 32.61
N ALA A 107 29.13 12.10 31.95
CA ALA A 107 28.69 12.11 30.55
C ALA A 107 29.75 11.52 29.60
N ALA A 108 31.04 11.83 29.82
CA ALA A 108 32.14 11.29 29.04
C ALA A 108 32.22 9.76 29.20
N ILE A 109 32.18 9.24 30.43
CA ILE A 109 32.15 7.80 30.72
C ILE A 109 30.98 7.14 29.97
N TRP A 110 29.76 7.68 30.08
CA TRP A 110 28.58 7.09 29.43
C TRP A 110 28.75 6.99 27.91
N THR A 111 29.17 8.06 27.25
CA THR A 111 29.38 8.03 25.79
C THR A 111 30.55 7.14 25.37
N ALA A 112 31.58 6.98 26.21
CA ALA A 112 32.66 6.02 25.97
C ALA A 112 32.15 4.57 26.04
N LEU A 113 31.29 4.24 27.02
CA LEU A 113 30.65 2.92 27.10
C LEU A 113 29.83 2.61 25.84
N LEU A 114 28.99 3.55 25.40
CA LEU A 114 28.18 3.40 24.19
C LEU A 114 29.03 3.18 22.94
N ARG A 115 30.16 3.91 22.82
CA ARG A 115 31.13 3.76 21.73
C ARG A 115 31.77 2.37 21.76
N GLY A 116 32.22 1.93 22.93
CA GLY A 116 32.78 0.59 23.12
C GLY A 116 31.75 -0.49 22.77
N GLY A 117 30.53 -0.36 23.30
CA GLY A 117 29.43 -1.29 23.03
C GLY A 117 29.14 -1.42 21.53
N GLN A 118 29.11 -0.31 20.79
CA GLN A 118 28.92 -0.35 19.34
C GLN A 118 30.04 -1.14 18.62
N VAL A 119 31.30 -0.94 19.00
CA VAL A 119 32.44 -1.65 18.39
C VAL A 119 32.32 -3.15 18.65
N GLU A 120 32.10 -3.54 19.90
CA GLU A 120 32.05 -4.94 20.31
C GLU A 120 30.82 -5.67 19.75
N VAL A 121 29.65 -5.01 19.66
CA VAL A 121 28.46 -5.59 19.02
C VAL A 121 28.75 -5.94 17.57
N LEU A 122 29.36 -5.03 16.80
CA LEU A 122 29.65 -5.25 15.39
C LEU A 122 30.72 -6.33 15.19
N GLU A 123 31.69 -6.44 16.10
CA GLU A 123 32.69 -7.51 16.09
C GLU A 123 32.05 -8.88 16.34
N ARG A 124 31.18 -9.02 17.35
CA ARG A 124 30.46 -10.28 17.62
C ARG A 124 29.56 -10.70 16.46
N ILE A 125 28.90 -9.75 15.81
CA ILE A 125 28.12 -10.03 14.59
C ILE A 125 29.03 -10.56 13.48
N ALA A 126 30.20 -9.96 13.27
CA ALA A 126 31.16 -10.41 12.26
C ALA A 126 31.69 -11.83 12.54
N GLU A 127 31.81 -12.22 13.82
CA GLU A 127 32.17 -13.56 14.27
C GLU A 127 31.00 -14.58 14.19
N GLY A 128 29.77 -14.10 13.98
CA GLY A 128 28.55 -14.93 14.01
C GLY A 128 28.03 -15.22 15.42
N ASP A 129 28.55 -14.57 16.45
CA ASP A 129 28.09 -14.68 17.84
C ASP A 129 26.87 -13.78 18.08
N ALA A 130 25.69 -14.26 17.67
CA ALA A 130 24.44 -13.53 17.87
C ALA A 130 24.05 -13.39 19.36
N ALA A 131 24.47 -14.34 20.22
CA ALA A 131 24.13 -14.30 21.65
C ALA A 131 24.93 -13.20 22.37
N GLY A 132 26.24 -13.13 22.13
CA GLY A 132 27.09 -12.06 22.64
C GLY A 132 26.70 -10.69 22.09
N ALA A 133 26.38 -10.61 20.79
CA ALA A 133 25.85 -9.37 20.21
C ALA A 133 24.55 -8.90 20.88
N ASN A 134 23.64 -9.82 21.21
CA ASN A 134 22.37 -9.48 21.86
C ASN A 134 22.55 -8.98 23.31
N ASP A 135 23.46 -9.57 24.10
CA ASP A 135 23.77 -9.06 25.45
C ASP A 135 24.38 -7.65 25.39
N LEU A 136 25.36 -7.44 24.49
CA LEU A 136 26.01 -6.14 24.29
C LEU A 136 25.04 -5.07 23.76
N LEU A 137 24.02 -5.45 22.97
CA LEU A 137 22.95 -4.53 22.55
C LEU A 137 22.11 -4.00 23.72
N GLY A 138 22.23 -4.58 24.92
CA GLY A 138 21.70 -4.00 26.15
C GLY A 138 22.35 -2.65 26.50
N LEU A 139 23.59 -2.41 26.04
CA LEU A 139 24.30 -1.14 26.12
C LEU A 139 24.12 -0.34 24.83
N ARG A 140 22.98 0.34 24.71
CA ARG A 140 22.71 1.27 23.61
C ARG A 140 21.76 2.37 24.06
N GLU A 141 21.74 3.43 23.27
CA GLU A 141 20.72 4.46 23.39
C GLU A 141 19.62 4.27 22.37
N PHE A 142 18.46 4.83 22.69
CA PHE A 142 17.34 4.91 21.78
C PHE A 142 17.03 6.37 21.45
N ARG A 143 16.46 6.59 20.27
CA ARG A 143 15.84 7.88 19.96
C ARG A 143 14.75 8.18 20.99
N ARG A 144 14.65 9.44 21.42
CA ARG A 144 13.45 9.88 22.15
C ARG A 144 12.24 9.58 21.28
N ALA A 145 11.30 8.82 21.83
CA ALA A 145 10.02 8.61 21.17
C ALA A 145 9.38 9.99 20.97
N THR A 146 9.10 10.35 19.73
CA THR A 146 8.30 11.52 19.41
C THR A 146 6.95 11.08 18.90
N ARG A 147 6.04 12.05 18.73
CA ARG A 147 4.73 11.82 18.12
C ARG A 147 4.77 11.17 16.73
N PHE A 148 5.92 11.20 16.05
CA PHE A 148 6.10 10.71 14.68
C PHE A 148 7.29 9.77 14.50
N SER A 149 8.03 9.45 15.56
CA SER A 149 9.22 8.61 15.47
C SER A 149 9.41 7.75 16.71
N ARG A 150 9.77 6.49 16.51
CA ARG A 150 9.98 5.53 17.60
C ARG A 150 11.47 5.27 17.89
N PRO A 151 11.76 4.71 19.07
CA PRO A 151 12.95 3.90 19.31
C PRO A 151 13.09 2.85 18.20
N GLY A 152 14.24 2.80 17.53
CA GLY A 152 14.51 1.74 16.56
C GLY A 152 14.63 0.39 17.24
N ASN A 153 14.07 -0.67 16.64
CA ASN A 153 14.27 -2.06 17.04
C ASN A 153 14.99 -2.88 15.95
N ALA A 154 15.48 -2.21 14.90
CA ALA A 154 16.06 -2.84 13.74
C ALA A 154 17.32 -3.63 14.10
N ALA A 155 18.15 -3.11 15.02
CA ALA A 155 19.32 -3.83 15.51
C ALA A 155 18.95 -5.15 16.21
N THR A 156 17.89 -5.16 17.02
CA THR A 156 17.44 -6.38 17.72
C THR A 156 16.89 -7.41 16.74
N LEU A 157 16.10 -6.98 15.76
CA LEU A 157 15.58 -7.87 14.73
C LEU A 157 16.68 -8.44 13.84
N ALA A 158 17.70 -7.63 13.52
CA ALA A 158 18.85 -8.08 12.73
C ALA A 158 19.67 -9.14 13.47
N VAL A 159 19.95 -8.96 14.76
CA VAL A 159 20.65 -9.97 15.57
C VAL A 159 19.80 -11.24 15.73
N ALA A 160 18.49 -11.11 15.90
CA ALA A 160 17.58 -12.26 15.92
C ALA A 160 17.55 -13.02 14.58
N ALA A 161 17.56 -12.30 13.45
CA ALA A 161 17.63 -12.88 12.11
C ALA A 161 18.96 -13.60 11.85
N LEU A 162 20.07 -13.05 12.37
CA LEU A 162 21.37 -13.71 12.35
C LEU A 162 21.34 -15.02 13.16
N ALA A 163 20.78 -14.99 14.38
CA ALA A 163 20.62 -16.17 15.22
C ALA A 163 19.74 -17.25 14.57
N ALA A 164 18.71 -16.85 13.81
CA ALA A 164 17.82 -17.74 13.08
C ALA A 164 18.42 -18.26 11.75
N GLY A 165 19.58 -17.75 11.32
CA GLY A 165 20.20 -18.09 10.04
C GLY A 165 19.46 -17.53 8.81
N SER A 166 18.55 -16.56 9.01
CA SER A 166 17.78 -15.92 7.93
C SER A 166 18.46 -14.67 7.36
N SER A 167 19.57 -14.22 7.96
CA SER A 167 20.41 -13.11 7.50
C SER A 167 21.89 -13.46 7.68
N ASP A 168 22.75 -12.95 6.81
CA ASP A 168 24.20 -13.09 6.96
C ASP A 168 24.79 -12.00 7.89
N ALA A 169 26.00 -12.25 8.39
CA ALA A 169 26.69 -11.35 9.32
C ALA A 169 26.89 -9.94 8.75
N ALA A 170 27.19 -9.83 7.46
CA ALA A 170 27.42 -8.53 6.81
C ALA A 170 26.13 -7.69 6.78
N SER A 171 25.01 -8.29 6.37
CA SER A 171 23.70 -7.63 6.33
C SER A 171 23.22 -7.25 7.74
N ALA A 172 23.38 -8.16 8.70
CA ALA A 172 23.04 -7.89 10.10
C ALA A 172 23.88 -6.72 10.67
N ALA A 173 25.19 -6.69 10.39
CA ALA A 173 26.08 -5.62 10.83
C ALA A 173 25.69 -4.27 10.22
N GLU A 174 25.31 -4.21 8.94
CA GLU A 174 24.84 -2.96 8.32
C GLU A 174 23.58 -2.41 9.01
N VAL A 175 22.59 -3.27 9.26
CA VAL A 175 21.33 -2.86 9.91
C VAL A 175 21.58 -2.40 11.34
N VAL A 176 22.40 -3.15 12.10
CA VAL A 176 22.74 -2.80 13.49
C VAL A 176 23.51 -1.49 13.56
N ARG A 177 24.51 -1.31 12.69
CA ARG A 177 25.28 -0.06 12.60
C ARG A 177 24.37 1.11 12.26
N ALA A 178 23.48 0.96 11.28
CA ALA A 178 22.54 1.99 10.87
C ALA A 178 21.63 2.43 12.04
N ASP A 179 21.04 1.49 12.75
CA ASP A 179 20.11 1.75 13.87
C ASP A 179 20.80 2.46 15.05
N LEU A 180 22.00 2.00 15.44
CA LEU A 180 22.78 2.61 16.52
C LEU A 180 23.22 4.04 16.15
N LEU A 181 23.76 4.25 14.94
CA LEU A 181 24.18 5.56 14.48
C LEU A 181 23.01 6.56 14.39
N ASP A 182 21.84 6.11 13.94
CA ASP A 182 20.62 6.92 13.95
C ASP A 182 20.18 7.31 15.37
N ALA A 183 20.27 6.39 16.33
CA ALA A 183 19.96 6.67 17.73
C ALA A 183 20.93 7.70 18.32
N TYR A 184 22.24 7.54 18.10
CA TYR A 184 23.25 8.47 18.61
C TYR A 184 23.19 9.85 17.95
N GLN A 185 22.85 9.93 16.66
CA GLN A 185 22.58 11.21 15.99
C GLN A 185 21.39 11.93 16.62
N ALA A 186 20.32 11.22 16.98
CA ALA A 186 19.17 11.83 17.65
C ALA A 186 19.54 12.31 19.06
N ARG A 187 20.28 11.50 19.83
CA ARG A 187 20.76 11.89 21.17
C ARG A 187 21.71 13.08 21.13
N LEU A 188 22.55 13.18 20.10
CA LEU A 188 23.40 14.36 19.86
C LEU A 188 22.55 15.61 19.67
N ASN A 189 21.50 15.53 18.83
CA ASN A 189 20.60 16.66 18.60
C ASN A 189 19.86 17.07 19.88
N ASP A 190 19.39 16.09 20.67
CA ASP A 190 18.78 16.35 21.99
C ASP A 190 19.76 17.07 22.93
N ALA A 191 21.00 16.60 23.01
CA ALA A 191 22.03 17.21 23.85
C ALA A 191 22.33 18.66 23.42
N LEU A 192 22.34 18.96 22.13
CA LEU A 192 22.52 20.34 21.63
C LEU A 192 21.34 21.26 21.98
N ILE A 193 20.11 20.74 21.94
CA ILE A 193 18.91 21.48 22.36
C ILE A 193 18.97 21.75 23.87
N ASP A 194 19.25 20.72 24.67
CA ASP A 194 19.33 20.81 26.12
C ASP A 194 20.51 21.70 26.57
N LEU A 195 21.64 21.69 25.83
CA LEU A 195 22.79 22.57 26.05
C LEU A 195 22.41 24.05 25.88
N ARG A 196 21.73 24.40 24.78
CA ARG A 196 21.26 25.78 24.54
C ARG A 196 20.33 26.25 25.65
N ALA A 197 19.40 25.40 26.06
CA ALA A 197 18.46 25.70 27.13
C ALA A 197 19.18 25.90 28.48
N ALA A 198 20.17 25.05 28.80
CA ALA A 198 20.97 25.16 30.02
C ALA A 198 21.82 26.44 30.06
N ILE A 199 22.45 26.81 28.94
CA ILE A 199 23.22 28.07 28.81
C ILE A 199 22.29 29.27 29.00
N ALA A 200 21.14 29.29 28.33
CA ALA A 200 20.18 30.40 28.43
C ALA A 200 19.62 30.56 29.85
N ALA A 201 19.45 29.45 30.58
CA ALA A 201 18.98 29.46 31.96
C ALA A 201 20.08 29.69 33.00
N GLY A 202 21.36 29.70 32.60
CA GLY A 202 22.49 29.86 33.51
C GLY A 202 22.71 28.66 34.44
N TYR A 203 22.47 27.44 33.97
CA TYR A 203 22.67 26.20 34.75
C TYR A 203 24.05 25.57 34.44
N PRO A 204 25.11 25.83 35.25
CA PRO A 204 26.48 25.43 34.92
C PRO A 204 26.68 23.91 34.88
N VAL A 205 26.12 23.17 35.85
CA VAL A 205 26.22 21.71 35.92
C VAL A 205 25.59 21.05 34.70
N ARG A 206 24.35 21.48 34.35
CA ARG A 206 23.65 20.96 33.17
C ARG A 206 24.35 21.38 31.86
N THR A 207 24.94 22.57 31.82
CA THR A 207 25.73 23.02 30.65
C THR A 207 26.94 22.12 30.42
N ALA A 208 27.70 21.83 31.47
CA ALA A 208 28.87 20.96 31.40
C ALA A 208 28.51 19.52 31.00
N GLU A 209 27.43 18.97 31.57
CA GLU A 209 26.91 17.64 31.21
C GLU A 209 26.50 17.57 29.73
N GLN A 210 25.66 18.50 29.26
CA GLN A 210 25.13 18.46 27.90
C GLN A 210 26.20 18.74 26.84
N ALA A 211 27.19 19.59 27.15
CA ALA A 211 28.36 19.80 26.30
C ALA A 211 29.21 18.54 26.17
N ALA A 212 29.45 17.84 27.30
CA ALA A 212 30.18 16.57 27.31
C ALA A 212 29.42 15.46 26.56
N LEU A 213 28.10 15.35 26.74
CA LEU A 213 27.25 14.42 25.98
C LEU A 213 27.31 14.72 24.48
N ALA A 214 27.17 15.98 24.07
CA ALA A 214 27.23 16.36 22.67
C ALA A 214 28.59 16.01 22.04
N ARG A 215 29.71 16.29 22.74
CA ARG A 215 31.04 15.89 22.30
C ARG A 215 31.16 14.37 22.18
N GLY A 216 30.73 13.63 23.19
CA GLY A 216 30.81 12.18 23.23
C GLY A 216 30.00 11.49 22.14
N TYR A 217 28.74 11.91 21.92
CA TYR A 217 27.94 11.40 20.80
C TYR A 217 28.59 11.74 19.45
N PHE A 218 29.12 12.96 19.28
CA PHE A 218 29.83 13.29 18.05
C PHE A 218 31.07 12.40 17.82
N THR A 219 31.82 12.05 18.87
CA THR A 219 32.94 11.10 18.76
C THR A 219 32.49 9.72 18.25
N ILE A 220 31.30 9.24 18.65
CA ILE A 220 30.73 7.99 18.11
C ILE A 220 30.43 8.13 16.61
N LEU A 221 29.94 9.29 16.18
CA LEU A 221 29.55 9.57 14.80
C LEU A 221 30.72 9.98 13.89
N ALA A 222 31.88 10.30 14.47
CA ALA A 222 33.05 10.83 13.76
C ALA A 222 33.52 9.96 12.57
N PRO A 223 33.53 8.61 12.65
CA PRO A 223 33.86 7.78 11.50
C PRO A 223 32.90 7.97 10.32
N ALA A 224 31.58 7.94 10.58
CA ALA A 224 30.55 8.16 9.56
C ALA A 224 30.63 9.59 9.00
N TYR A 225 30.94 10.57 9.85
CA TYR A 225 31.17 11.96 9.42
C TYR A 225 32.38 12.07 8.49
N ALA A 226 33.49 11.41 8.81
CA ALA A 226 34.70 11.39 7.97
C ALA A 226 34.45 10.68 6.63
N GLU A 227 33.72 9.57 6.62
CA GLU A 227 33.32 8.88 5.38
C GLU A 227 32.49 9.80 4.47
N GLN A 228 31.56 10.55 5.05
CA GLN A 228 30.65 11.42 4.29
C GLN A 228 31.32 12.74 3.85
N ARG A 229 32.19 13.34 4.67
CA ARG A 229 32.68 14.73 4.47
C ARG A 229 34.19 14.89 4.39
N GLY A 230 34.95 13.82 4.66
CA GLY A 230 36.41 13.81 4.65
C GLY A 230 37.05 14.33 5.94
N ALA A 231 38.35 14.03 6.09
CA ALA A 231 39.11 14.27 7.30
C ALA A 231 39.26 15.77 7.68
N ALA A 232 39.33 16.67 6.69
CA ALA A 232 39.44 18.10 6.96
C ALA A 232 38.16 18.68 7.60
N ALA A 233 36.99 18.25 7.12
CA ALA A 233 35.71 18.65 7.69
C ALA A 233 35.52 18.05 9.09
N LEU A 234 36.00 16.81 9.32
CA LEU A 234 35.99 16.19 10.64
C LEU A 234 36.82 17.03 11.63
N ALA A 235 38.06 17.37 11.31
CA ALA A 235 38.92 18.15 12.21
C ALA A 235 38.31 19.52 12.58
N ALA A 236 37.65 20.18 11.62
CA ALA A 236 36.93 21.43 11.88
C ALA A 236 35.71 21.23 12.81
N ALA A 237 34.97 20.14 12.63
CA ALA A 237 33.84 19.79 13.50
C ALA A 237 34.33 19.44 14.92
N GLU A 238 35.37 18.63 15.06
CA GLU A 238 35.97 18.29 16.37
C GLU A 238 36.42 19.54 17.14
N ALA A 239 37.01 20.52 16.44
CA ALA A 239 37.37 21.81 17.04
C ALA A 239 36.12 22.59 17.52
N ALA A 240 35.02 22.56 16.76
CA ALA A 240 33.76 23.17 17.19
C ALA A 240 33.17 22.47 18.44
N PHE A 241 33.24 21.14 18.49
CA PHE A 241 32.79 20.36 19.65
C PHE A 241 33.67 20.53 20.89
N ALA A 242 34.97 20.83 20.72
CA ALA A 242 35.84 21.18 21.84
C ALA A 242 35.52 22.57 22.43
N GLY A 243 35.04 23.51 21.61
CA GLY A 243 34.75 24.90 22.02
C GLY A 243 33.48 25.11 22.85
N SER A 244 32.65 24.07 23.06
CA SER A 244 31.39 24.13 23.82
C SER A 244 30.35 25.15 23.33
N ASP A 245 30.50 25.70 22.12
CA ASP A 245 29.51 26.59 21.50
C ASP A 245 28.45 25.80 20.71
N PRO A 246 27.18 25.75 21.16
CA PRO A 246 26.13 25.01 20.45
C PRO A 246 25.77 25.62 19.09
N GLY A 247 26.13 26.88 18.83
CA GLY A 247 25.99 27.50 17.51
C GLY A 247 26.94 26.86 16.50
N ALA A 248 28.24 26.94 16.77
CA ALA A 248 29.28 26.31 15.95
C ALA A 248 29.06 24.79 15.76
N MET A 249 28.68 24.07 16.82
CA MET A 249 28.38 22.63 16.74
C MET A 249 27.26 22.33 15.74
N SER A 250 26.17 23.10 15.76
CA SER A 250 25.05 22.86 14.83
C SER A 250 25.38 23.22 13.39
N VAL A 251 26.18 24.26 13.18
CA VAL A 251 26.69 24.59 11.84
C VAL A 251 27.55 23.45 11.29
N ALA A 252 28.42 22.87 12.12
CA ALA A 252 29.24 21.73 11.73
C ALA A 252 28.39 20.51 11.31
N LEU A 253 27.26 20.27 11.99
CA LEU A 253 26.36 19.16 11.69
C LEU A 253 25.38 19.40 10.54
N GLN A 254 25.26 20.63 10.01
CA GLN A 254 24.23 20.96 9.03
C GLN A 254 24.35 20.07 7.78
N GLY A 255 23.33 19.25 7.51
CA GLY A 255 23.27 18.31 6.38
C GLY A 255 24.08 17.01 6.55
N PHE A 256 24.57 16.71 7.76
CA PHE A 256 25.16 15.42 8.10
C PHE A 256 24.08 14.43 8.53
N ARG A 257 24.20 13.16 8.13
CA ARG A 257 23.32 12.07 8.58
C ARG A 257 24.17 10.82 8.81
N ALA A 258 24.20 10.34 10.05
CA ALA A 258 25.06 9.23 10.44
C ALA A 258 24.74 7.90 9.74
N SER A 259 23.47 7.62 9.47
CA SER A 259 23.05 6.50 8.61
C SER A 259 22.46 7.03 7.29
N PRO A 260 23.13 6.83 6.14
CA PRO A 260 22.58 7.18 4.84
C PRO A 260 21.30 6.38 4.58
N LEU A 261 20.24 7.03 4.10
CA LEU A 261 19.02 6.34 3.72
C LEU A 261 19.31 5.30 2.62
N SER A 262 18.86 4.07 2.83
CA SER A 262 18.90 3.02 1.81
C SER A 262 18.09 3.43 0.58
N LEU A 263 18.30 2.78 -0.56
CA LEU A 263 17.52 3.08 -1.77
C LEU A 263 16.01 2.82 -1.56
N GLU A 264 15.68 1.80 -0.79
CA GLU A 264 14.31 1.43 -0.48
C GLU A 264 13.63 2.46 0.42
N GLU A 265 14.31 2.88 1.48
CA GLU A 265 13.83 3.95 2.36
C GLU A 265 13.62 5.29 1.65
N ARG A 266 14.48 5.58 0.64
CA ARG A 266 14.33 6.78 -0.21
C ARG A 266 13.10 6.68 -1.10
N ARG A 267 12.85 5.51 -1.71
CA ARG A 267 11.63 5.22 -2.49
C ARG A 267 10.38 5.35 -1.64
N GLN A 268 10.38 4.77 -0.45
CA GLN A 268 9.23 4.79 0.45
C GLN A 268 8.87 6.22 0.87
N ARG A 269 9.87 7.04 1.23
CA ARG A 269 9.66 8.46 1.57
C ARG A 269 9.18 9.25 0.37
N ALA A 270 9.78 9.05 -0.81
CA ALA A 270 9.35 9.69 -2.05
C ALA A 270 7.88 9.37 -2.39
N SER A 271 7.49 8.10 -2.29
CA SER A 271 6.10 7.67 -2.51
C SER A 271 5.14 8.28 -1.49
N ARG A 272 5.54 8.31 -0.22
CA ARG A 272 4.75 8.87 0.89
C ARG A 272 4.46 10.36 0.70
N ILE A 273 5.46 11.14 0.29
CA ILE A 273 5.30 12.57 0.01
C ILE A 273 4.22 12.79 -1.05
N VAL A 274 4.34 12.09 -2.18
CA VAL A 274 3.43 12.25 -3.33
C VAL A 274 1.99 11.89 -2.94
N ARG A 275 1.79 10.74 -2.27
CA ARG A 275 0.45 10.27 -1.88
C ARG A 275 -0.23 11.20 -0.89
N PHE A 276 0.49 11.63 0.15
CA PHE A 276 -0.10 12.51 1.15
C PHE A 276 -0.41 13.89 0.58
N LEU A 277 0.45 14.45 -0.27
CA LEU A 277 0.13 15.72 -0.94
C LEU A 277 -1.14 15.63 -1.81
N ASP A 278 -1.36 14.52 -2.52
CA ASP A 278 -2.59 14.29 -3.27
C ASP A 278 -3.83 14.31 -2.34
N LEU A 279 -3.74 13.70 -1.16
CA LEU A 279 -4.83 13.66 -0.17
C LEU A 279 -5.12 15.03 0.46
N VAL A 280 -4.10 15.88 0.68
CA VAL A 280 -4.29 17.24 1.22
C VAL A 280 -5.32 18.02 0.41
N ALA A 281 -5.22 17.99 -0.92
CA ALA A 281 -6.14 18.72 -1.79
C ALA A 281 -7.57 18.15 -1.74
N ILE A 282 -7.70 16.83 -1.56
CA ILE A 282 -8.99 16.13 -1.49
C ILE A 282 -9.71 16.49 -0.20
N GLU A 283 -9.07 16.28 0.96
CA GLU A 283 -9.71 16.58 2.26
C GLU A 283 -9.98 18.06 2.43
N TYR A 284 -9.05 18.92 2.00
CA TYR A 284 -9.28 20.37 2.04
C TYR A 284 -10.51 20.78 1.22
N SER A 285 -10.77 20.13 0.09
CA SER A 285 -11.96 20.41 -0.75
C SER A 285 -13.28 19.99 -0.09
N ARG A 286 -13.25 19.03 0.84
CA ARG A 286 -14.41 18.62 1.64
C ARG A 286 -14.62 19.55 2.83
N GLY A 287 -13.53 20.10 3.37
CA GLY A 287 -13.53 21.00 4.52
C GLY A 287 -13.88 22.46 4.24
N VAL A 288 -13.58 22.98 3.05
CA VAL A 288 -13.68 24.42 2.73
C VAL A 288 -14.57 24.66 1.51
N ARG A 289 -15.42 25.69 1.58
CA ARG A 289 -16.23 26.16 0.43
C ARG A 289 -16.17 27.67 0.27
N GLY A 290 -16.38 28.13 -0.97
CA GLY A 290 -16.44 29.55 -1.33
C GLY A 290 -15.47 29.90 -2.46
N SER A 291 -15.67 31.09 -3.03
CA SER A 291 -14.79 31.69 -4.05
C SER A 291 -13.78 32.66 -3.41
N GLU A 292 -12.89 33.24 -4.21
CA GLU A 292 -11.91 34.23 -3.75
C GLU A 292 -12.56 35.34 -2.91
N GLY A 293 -12.01 35.59 -1.73
CA GLY A 293 -12.51 36.59 -0.77
C GLY A 293 -13.69 36.16 0.10
N GLU A 294 -14.30 34.99 -0.14
CA GLU A 294 -15.44 34.47 0.65
C GLU A 294 -15.27 33.02 1.11
N ALA A 295 -14.07 32.46 0.99
CA ALA A 295 -13.80 31.09 1.43
C ALA A 295 -14.05 30.93 2.94
N ARG A 296 -14.75 29.85 3.31
CA ARG A 296 -15.09 29.51 4.70
C ARG A 296 -14.92 28.03 4.94
N VAL A 297 -14.41 27.69 6.12
CA VAL A 297 -14.38 26.32 6.62
C VAL A 297 -15.81 25.89 6.94
N THR A 298 -16.27 24.85 6.25
CA THR A 298 -17.60 24.23 6.44
C THR A 298 -17.53 22.97 7.27
N ASN A 299 -16.40 22.26 7.26
CA ASN A 299 -16.16 21.08 8.10
C ASN A 299 -14.74 21.16 8.66
N ASP A 300 -14.64 21.31 9.99
CA ASP A 300 -13.37 21.45 10.69
C ASP A 300 -12.56 20.14 10.67
N LEU A 301 -13.22 18.97 10.68
CA LEU A 301 -12.56 17.66 10.72
C LEU A 301 -11.72 17.43 9.47
N GLU A 302 -12.26 17.71 8.29
CA GLU A 302 -11.56 17.51 7.01
C GLU A 302 -10.36 18.46 6.87
N VAL A 303 -10.42 19.65 7.47
CA VAL A 303 -9.27 20.58 7.52
C VAL A 303 -8.18 20.05 8.46
N VAL A 304 -8.55 19.41 9.57
CA VAL A 304 -7.60 18.73 10.46
C VAL A 304 -6.94 17.55 9.75
N GLU A 305 -7.71 16.75 9.01
CA GLU A 305 -7.19 15.62 8.22
C GLU A 305 -6.26 16.09 7.10
N ALA A 306 -6.62 17.16 6.38
CA ALA A 306 -5.73 17.79 5.41
C ALA A 306 -4.40 18.25 6.04
N ASN A 307 -4.43 18.80 7.26
CA ASN A 307 -3.21 19.18 7.99
C ASN A 307 -2.38 17.96 8.42
N ALA A 308 -3.03 16.86 8.83
CA ALA A 308 -2.34 15.63 9.19
C ALA A 308 -1.59 15.04 7.99
N PHE A 309 -2.24 14.93 6.83
CA PHE A 309 -1.58 14.50 5.58
C PHE A 309 -0.44 15.42 5.18
N PHE A 310 -0.64 16.73 5.26
CA PHE A 310 0.41 17.69 4.95
C PHE A 310 1.63 17.52 5.87
N ALA A 311 1.42 17.36 7.18
CA ALA A 311 2.50 17.15 8.13
C ALA A 311 3.30 15.86 7.84
N SER A 312 2.60 14.77 7.48
CA SER A 312 3.23 13.51 7.11
C SER A 312 4.03 13.62 5.80
N ALA A 313 3.54 14.39 4.82
CA ALA A 313 4.30 14.71 3.60
C ALA A 313 5.55 15.55 3.89
N GLN A 314 5.42 16.60 4.71
CA GLN A 314 6.51 17.50 5.05
C GLN A 314 7.63 16.78 5.82
N ALA A 315 7.26 15.90 6.77
CA ALA A 315 8.23 15.09 7.51
C ALA A 315 9.03 14.15 6.59
N ALA A 316 8.35 13.49 5.65
CA ALA A 316 9.00 12.63 4.67
C ALA A 316 9.91 13.40 3.70
N PHE A 317 9.52 14.62 3.33
CA PHE A 317 10.36 15.51 2.51
C PHE A 317 11.61 15.97 3.27
N ALA A 318 11.47 16.40 4.52
CA ALA A 318 12.59 16.83 5.36
C ALA A 318 13.68 15.74 5.52
N ASP A 319 13.28 14.48 5.53
CA ASP A 319 14.21 13.34 5.55
C ASP A 319 15.05 13.22 4.26
N LEU A 320 14.48 13.58 3.11
CA LEU A 320 15.12 13.51 1.80
C LEU A 320 15.85 14.79 1.42
N GLU A 321 15.43 15.93 1.97
CA GLU A 321 15.89 17.27 1.59
C GLU A 321 17.42 17.39 1.55
N PRO A 322 18.21 16.92 2.54
CA PRO A 322 19.66 17.05 2.48
C PRO A 322 20.30 16.30 1.31
N LEU A 323 19.71 15.17 0.90
CA LEU A 323 20.17 14.40 -0.26
C LEU A 323 19.78 15.09 -1.56
N LEU A 324 18.58 15.67 -1.62
CA LEU A 324 18.10 16.41 -2.78
C LEU A 324 18.89 17.71 -2.98
N GLN A 325 19.26 18.41 -1.90
CA GLN A 325 20.11 19.60 -1.94
C GLN A 325 21.49 19.32 -2.56
N GLN A 326 22.04 18.11 -2.35
CA GLN A 326 23.31 17.70 -2.98
C GLN A 326 23.16 17.43 -4.49
N LEU A 327 21.97 17.04 -4.93
CA LEU A 327 21.66 16.77 -6.34
C LEU A 327 21.32 18.07 -7.09
N ASP A 328 20.40 18.86 -6.55
CA ASP A 328 19.98 20.16 -7.08
C ASP A 328 19.48 21.06 -5.94
N ALA A 329 20.38 21.90 -5.43
CA ALA A 329 20.09 22.82 -4.32
C ALA A 329 19.00 23.85 -4.68
N ALA A 330 18.97 24.35 -5.91
CA ALA A 330 18.06 25.40 -6.32
C ALA A 330 16.62 24.87 -6.44
N ALA A 331 16.45 23.75 -7.12
CA ALA A 331 15.14 23.13 -7.29
C ALA A 331 14.61 22.57 -5.95
N THR A 332 15.49 22.05 -5.09
CA THR A 332 15.09 21.60 -3.75
C THR A 332 14.60 22.76 -2.88
N ALA A 333 15.26 23.92 -2.94
CA ALA A 333 14.83 25.11 -2.22
C ALA A 333 13.46 25.64 -2.70
N GLU A 334 13.17 25.54 -4.00
CA GLU A 334 11.86 25.91 -4.56
C GLU A 334 10.75 24.99 -4.02
N VAL A 335 10.98 23.68 -3.98
CA VAL A 335 10.04 22.71 -3.39
C VAL A 335 9.83 22.99 -1.90
N SER A 336 10.91 23.25 -1.14
CA SER A 336 10.82 23.60 0.28
C SER A 336 9.97 24.84 0.51
N GLY A 337 10.18 25.91 -0.27
CA GLY A 337 9.36 27.13 -0.17
C GLY A 337 7.89 26.90 -0.53
N GLY A 338 7.61 25.95 -1.42
CA GLY A 338 6.26 25.49 -1.73
C GLY A 338 5.59 24.82 -0.52
N PHE A 339 6.31 23.98 0.24
CA PHE A 339 5.81 23.39 1.48
C PHE A 339 5.48 24.47 2.51
N ASP A 340 6.36 25.45 2.69
CA ASP A 340 6.12 26.56 3.64
C ASP A 340 4.88 27.40 3.27
N THR A 341 4.69 27.65 1.98
CA THR A 341 3.53 28.39 1.48
C THR A 341 2.21 27.63 1.72
N LEU A 342 2.20 26.32 1.45
CA LEU A 342 1.03 25.46 1.70
C LEU A 342 0.74 25.34 3.21
N ALA A 343 1.78 25.20 4.04
CA ALA A 343 1.65 25.17 5.50
C ALA A 343 0.95 26.42 6.03
N ALA A 344 1.36 27.61 5.58
CA ALA A 344 0.75 28.87 5.98
C ALA A 344 -0.74 28.94 5.59
N GLY A 345 -1.08 28.46 4.38
CA GLY A 345 -2.47 28.38 3.91
C GLY A 345 -3.35 27.45 4.75
N LEU A 346 -2.86 26.26 5.09
CA LEU A 346 -3.59 25.30 5.92
C LEU A 346 -3.74 25.78 7.38
N GLN A 347 -2.74 26.50 7.91
CA GLN A 347 -2.83 27.14 9.22
C GLN A 347 -3.87 28.27 9.24
N ALA A 348 -3.93 29.09 8.18
CA ALA A 348 -4.96 30.13 8.04
C ALA A 348 -6.38 29.52 8.04
N ALA A 349 -6.56 28.38 7.38
CA ALA A 349 -7.81 27.63 7.41
C ALA A 349 -8.15 27.08 8.79
N THR A 350 -7.18 26.48 9.48
CA THR A 350 -7.35 25.98 10.86
C THR A 350 -7.74 27.11 11.83
N ALA A 351 -7.13 28.29 11.66
CA ALA A 351 -7.44 29.47 12.44
C ALA A 351 -8.77 30.14 12.04
N LYS A 352 -9.42 29.68 10.96
CA LYS A 352 -10.61 30.28 10.32
C LYS A 352 -10.41 31.76 9.98
N ARG A 353 -9.19 32.13 9.59
CA ARG A 353 -8.79 33.50 9.24
C ARG A 353 -8.36 33.50 7.78
N ASP A 354 -9.24 33.97 6.90
CA ASP A 354 -8.99 34.09 5.46
C ASP A 354 -8.42 32.81 4.82
N PRO A 355 -9.14 31.67 4.91
CA PRO A 355 -8.68 30.41 4.33
C PRO A 355 -8.46 30.54 2.82
N PRO A 356 -7.41 29.91 2.25
CA PRO A 356 -7.25 29.86 0.81
C PRO A 356 -8.42 29.10 0.15
N THR A 357 -8.72 29.45 -1.10
CA THR A 357 -9.75 28.75 -1.89
C THR A 357 -9.31 27.33 -2.22
N VAL A 358 -10.28 26.44 -2.47
CA VAL A 358 -10.00 25.06 -2.89
C VAL A 358 -9.14 25.03 -4.15
N SER A 359 -9.40 25.91 -5.11
CA SER A 359 -8.60 26.02 -6.33
C SER A 359 -7.17 26.49 -6.07
N ALA A 360 -6.95 27.38 -5.10
CA ALA A 360 -5.60 27.83 -4.73
C ALA A 360 -4.78 26.70 -4.11
N VAL A 361 -5.37 25.94 -3.17
CA VAL A 361 -4.71 24.78 -2.56
C VAL A 361 -4.44 23.69 -3.60
N GLN A 362 -5.40 23.39 -4.49
CA GLN A 362 -5.20 22.44 -5.58
C GLN A 362 -4.07 22.85 -6.53
N ALA A 363 -3.96 24.14 -6.85
CA ALA A 363 -2.88 24.66 -7.68
C ALA A 363 -1.52 24.56 -6.98
N GLN A 364 -1.45 24.89 -5.69
CA GLN A 364 -0.23 24.75 -4.88
C GLN A 364 0.24 23.30 -4.77
N VAL A 365 -0.67 22.37 -4.46
CA VAL A 365 -0.37 20.93 -4.42
C VAL A 365 0.11 20.43 -5.77
N SER A 366 -0.56 20.82 -6.87
CA SER A 366 -0.15 20.45 -8.22
C SER A 366 1.25 20.97 -8.57
N SER A 367 1.56 22.20 -8.18
CA SER A 367 2.89 22.81 -8.36
C SER A 367 3.95 22.04 -7.57
N LEU A 368 3.68 21.71 -6.30
CA LEU A 368 4.56 20.93 -5.44
C LEU A 368 4.85 19.55 -6.04
N LEU A 369 3.81 18.83 -6.48
CA LEU A 369 3.95 17.52 -7.11
C LEU A 369 4.77 17.59 -8.40
N SER A 370 4.60 18.66 -9.19
CA SER A 370 5.41 18.89 -10.40
C SER A 370 6.88 19.16 -10.04
N GLY A 371 7.15 20.01 -9.05
CA GLY A 371 8.50 20.27 -8.56
C GLY A 371 9.17 19.00 -8.04
N LEU A 372 8.47 18.22 -7.21
CA LEU A 372 8.96 16.95 -6.68
C LEU A 372 9.30 15.93 -7.77
N ARG A 373 8.48 15.79 -8.81
CA ARG A 373 8.79 14.90 -9.95
C ARG A 373 10.06 15.31 -10.71
N THR A 374 10.41 16.58 -10.65
CA THR A 374 11.60 17.14 -11.30
C THR A 374 12.86 16.90 -10.45
N VAL A 375 12.73 17.04 -9.12
CA VAL A 375 13.86 16.92 -8.18
C VAL A 375 14.14 15.48 -7.75
N LEU A 376 13.12 14.62 -7.66
CA LEU A 376 13.27 13.22 -7.24
C LEU A 376 13.90 12.37 -8.35
N PRO A 377 14.98 11.61 -8.09
CA PRO A 377 15.55 10.67 -9.06
C PRO A 377 14.53 9.62 -9.55
N ALA A 378 14.62 9.21 -10.81
CA ALA A 378 13.70 8.24 -11.42
C ALA A 378 13.61 6.92 -10.65
N ASP A 379 14.73 6.44 -10.09
CA ASP A 379 14.79 5.20 -9.33
C ASP A 379 13.99 5.28 -8.02
N TRP A 380 13.76 6.49 -7.48
CA TRP A 380 12.99 6.70 -6.26
C TRP A 380 11.48 6.77 -6.54
N GLN A 381 11.08 6.97 -7.81
CA GLN A 381 9.69 7.09 -8.25
C GLN A 381 9.04 5.73 -8.57
N THR A 382 9.75 4.62 -8.35
CA THR A 382 9.26 3.27 -8.60
C THR A 382 8.29 2.82 -7.49
N VAL A 383 7.11 2.30 -7.88
CA VAL A 383 6.06 1.88 -6.94
C VAL A 383 6.25 0.41 -6.58
N ASP A 384 6.54 0.11 -5.31
CA ASP A 384 6.49 -1.25 -4.76
C ASP A 384 5.08 -1.54 -4.18
N PRO A 385 4.33 -2.52 -4.72
CA PRO A 385 3.02 -2.92 -4.20
C PRO A 385 3.05 -3.53 -2.78
N GLY A 386 4.19 -4.02 -2.31
CA GLY A 386 4.35 -4.64 -0.99
C GLY A 386 4.74 -3.67 0.13
N ALA A 387 5.43 -2.58 -0.21
CA ALA A 387 5.92 -1.58 0.74
C ALA A 387 4.78 -0.87 1.51
N ASP A 388 3.64 -0.61 0.86
CA ASP A 388 2.49 0.05 1.49
C ASP A 388 1.94 -0.77 2.67
N LEU A 389 1.90 -2.10 2.53
CA LEU A 389 1.42 -3.00 3.59
C LEU A 389 2.38 -3.07 4.76
N GLU A 390 3.69 -2.98 4.50
CA GLU A 390 4.71 -2.95 5.55
C GLU A 390 4.68 -1.63 6.33
N VAL A 391 4.43 -0.51 5.64
CA VAL A 391 4.23 0.78 6.30
C VAL A 391 2.99 0.77 7.19
N ILE A 392 1.89 0.12 6.77
CA ILE A 392 0.71 -0.04 7.62
C ILE A 392 1.04 -0.85 8.87
N ARG A 393 1.77 -1.97 8.75
CA ARG A 393 2.23 -2.76 9.91
C ARG A 393 3.10 -1.93 10.84
N GLN A 394 4.01 -1.16 10.26
CA GLN A 394 4.87 -0.24 10.99
C GLN A 394 4.08 0.87 11.68
N GLN A 395 2.91 1.30 11.19
CA GLN A 395 2.09 2.29 11.90
C GLN A 395 1.18 1.65 12.95
N LEU A 396 0.68 0.44 12.72
CA LEU A 396 -0.12 -0.31 13.69
C LEU A 396 0.68 -0.70 14.94
N GLN A 397 1.94 -1.06 14.78
CA GLN A 397 2.82 -1.26 15.93
C GLN A 397 3.01 0.06 16.72
N ALA A 398 2.83 1.24 16.10
CA ALA A 398 3.15 2.55 16.70
C ALA A 398 2.03 2.99 17.59
N LEU A 399 0.82 2.69 17.15
CA LEU A 399 -0.37 2.73 17.94
C LEU A 399 -0.23 1.89 19.23
N LEU A 400 0.22 0.64 19.15
CA LEU A 400 0.34 -0.24 20.32
C LEU A 400 1.32 0.30 21.37
N GLU A 401 2.45 0.85 20.93
CA GLU A 401 3.47 1.41 21.83
C GLU A 401 3.04 2.76 22.41
N ALA A 402 2.44 3.64 21.61
CA ALA A 402 1.88 4.91 22.09
C ALA A 402 0.78 4.69 23.14
N ALA A 403 -0.07 3.68 22.92
CA ALA A 403 -1.07 3.27 23.91
C ALA A 403 -0.42 2.68 25.18
N ALA A 404 0.75 2.03 25.09
CA ALA A 404 1.48 1.50 26.25
C ALA A 404 2.03 2.62 27.14
N GLN A 405 2.45 3.72 26.51
CA GLN A 405 3.03 4.90 27.16
C GLN A 405 1.97 5.86 27.69
N GLY A 406 0.68 5.53 27.58
CA GLY A 406 -0.42 6.39 28.06
C GLY A 406 -0.64 7.65 27.21
N SER A 407 -0.22 7.65 25.94
CA SER A 407 -0.34 8.79 25.03
C SER A 407 -1.43 8.55 23.96
N PRO A 408 -2.73 8.81 24.27
CA PRO A 408 -3.83 8.47 23.37
C PRO A 408 -3.83 9.26 22.05
N GLU A 409 -3.34 10.49 22.07
CA GLU A 409 -3.25 11.35 20.88
C GLU A 409 -2.26 10.80 19.84
N LEU A 410 -1.14 10.22 20.32
CA LEU A 410 -0.12 9.61 19.47
C LEU A 410 -0.60 8.29 18.90
N ALA A 411 -1.33 7.51 19.70
CA ALA A 411 -1.91 6.26 19.25
C ALA A 411 -2.98 6.50 18.17
N GLU A 412 -3.79 7.55 18.32
CA GLU A 412 -4.80 7.94 17.33
C GLU A 412 -4.16 8.48 16.05
N THR A 413 -3.08 9.27 16.17
CA THR A 413 -2.31 9.73 15.00
C THR A 413 -1.75 8.56 14.21
N ALA A 414 -1.10 7.60 14.87
CA ALA A 414 -0.58 6.39 14.22
C ALA A 414 -1.67 5.53 13.57
N ARG A 415 -2.86 5.46 14.19
CA ARG A 415 -4.03 4.78 13.61
C ARG A 415 -4.46 5.43 12.29
N LEU A 416 -4.54 6.77 12.29
CA LEU A 416 -4.94 7.54 11.12
C LEU A 416 -3.89 7.45 10.00
N ASP A 417 -2.60 7.53 10.33
CA ASP A 417 -1.51 7.35 9.36
C ASP A 417 -1.53 5.94 8.74
N ALA A 418 -1.73 4.90 9.55
CA ALA A 418 -1.91 3.53 9.06
C ALA A 418 -3.12 3.42 8.10
N TYR A 419 -4.25 4.01 8.47
CA TYR A 419 -5.46 3.98 7.65
C TYR A 419 -5.30 4.76 6.34
N ALA A 420 -4.62 5.89 6.36
CA ALA A 420 -4.41 6.69 5.16
C ALA A 420 -3.51 6.02 4.11
N VAL A 421 -2.50 5.27 4.56
CA VAL A 421 -1.66 4.45 3.66
C VAL A 421 -2.46 3.30 3.06
N LEU A 422 -3.36 2.69 3.84
CA LEU A 422 -4.31 1.70 3.35
C LEU A 422 -5.22 2.29 2.26
N GLU A 423 -5.88 3.41 2.55
CA GLU A 423 -6.85 4.07 1.67
C GLU A 423 -6.22 4.53 0.35
N SER A 424 -5.05 5.15 0.42
CA SER A 424 -4.32 5.68 -0.74
C SER A 424 -3.59 4.63 -1.57
N GLY A 425 -3.55 3.36 -1.13
CA GLY A 425 -2.79 2.31 -1.79
C GLY A 425 -3.61 1.03 -2.02
N PRO A 426 -3.43 -0.01 -1.18
CA PRO A 426 -4.02 -1.33 -1.41
C PRO A 426 -5.55 -1.34 -1.30
N GLU A 427 -6.18 -0.44 -0.55
CA GLU A 427 -7.64 -0.47 -0.32
C GLU A 427 -8.44 -0.32 -1.62
N ALA A 428 -8.06 0.57 -2.53
CA ALA A 428 -8.77 0.72 -3.81
C ALA A 428 -8.81 -0.60 -4.61
N ARG A 429 -7.73 -1.39 -4.55
CA ARG A 429 -7.67 -2.71 -5.18
C ARG A 429 -8.45 -3.76 -4.38
N LEU A 430 -8.37 -3.71 -3.05
CA LEU A 430 -9.11 -4.60 -2.16
C LEU A 430 -10.62 -4.37 -2.26
N ARG A 431 -11.10 -3.13 -2.40
CA ARG A 431 -12.51 -2.82 -2.63
C ARG A 431 -13.05 -3.45 -3.90
N VAL A 432 -12.22 -3.56 -4.95
CA VAL A 432 -12.60 -4.18 -6.23
C VAL A 432 -12.56 -5.71 -6.16
N PHE A 433 -11.46 -6.28 -5.66
CA PHE A 433 -11.22 -7.73 -5.79
C PHE A 433 -11.44 -8.55 -4.51
N ALA A 434 -11.40 -7.91 -3.34
CA ALA A 434 -11.62 -8.52 -2.03
C ALA A 434 -12.44 -7.61 -1.09
N PRO A 435 -13.66 -7.17 -1.48
CA PRO A 435 -14.42 -6.15 -0.74
C PRO A 435 -14.75 -6.53 0.70
N GLN A 436 -14.97 -7.84 0.96
CA GLN A 436 -15.14 -8.38 2.31
C GLN A 436 -13.91 -8.16 3.18
N LEU A 437 -12.73 -8.28 2.60
CA LEU A 437 -11.47 -8.05 3.30
C LEU A 437 -11.25 -6.56 3.54
N SER A 438 -11.63 -5.71 2.59
CA SER A 438 -11.64 -4.24 2.76
C SER A 438 -12.54 -3.82 3.93
N LEU A 439 -13.79 -4.30 3.95
CA LEU A 439 -14.76 -4.01 5.02
C LEU A 439 -14.29 -4.54 6.37
N THR A 440 -13.72 -5.76 6.41
CA THR A 440 -13.16 -6.33 7.63
C THR A 440 -12.03 -5.46 8.17
N ILE A 441 -11.11 -5.01 7.31
CA ILE A 441 -10.00 -4.14 7.72
C ILE A 441 -10.55 -2.78 8.20
N GLU A 442 -11.53 -2.19 7.50
CA GLU A 442 -12.16 -0.93 7.87
C GLU A 442 -12.87 -1.01 9.24
N GLU A 443 -13.63 -2.07 9.48
CA GLU A 443 -14.27 -2.32 10.79
C GLU A 443 -13.24 -2.43 11.91
N LEU A 444 -12.14 -3.15 11.66
CA LEU A 444 -11.04 -3.29 12.62
C LEU A 444 -10.31 -1.96 12.88
N PHE A 445 -10.20 -1.07 11.89
CA PHE A 445 -9.60 0.26 12.06
C PHE A 445 -10.51 1.24 12.81
N TRP A 446 -11.82 1.13 12.66
CA TRP A 446 -12.77 2.11 13.17
C TRP A 446 -13.55 1.62 14.40
N ASN A 447 -14.79 1.19 14.20
CA ASN A 447 -15.76 0.95 15.28
C ASN A 447 -16.34 -0.48 15.26
N GLY A 448 -15.57 -1.45 14.76
CA GLY A 448 -15.95 -2.87 14.73
C GLY A 448 -16.52 -3.36 16.07
N LEU A 449 -17.43 -4.32 16.00
CA LEU A 449 -18.16 -4.84 17.16
C LEU A 449 -17.48 -6.06 17.78
N ASP A 450 -16.96 -6.97 16.95
CA ASP A 450 -16.27 -8.19 17.38
C ASP A 450 -15.23 -8.66 16.32
N PRO A 451 -13.92 -8.45 16.54
CA PRO A 451 -13.33 -7.74 17.68
C PRO A 451 -13.61 -6.23 17.61
N LYS A 452 -13.45 -5.53 18.74
CA LYS A 452 -13.66 -4.07 18.80
C LYS A 452 -12.66 -3.34 17.90
N GLY A 453 -13.13 -2.35 17.13
CA GLY A 453 -12.27 -1.54 16.27
C GLY A 453 -11.28 -0.65 17.04
N LEU A 454 -10.15 -0.31 16.41
CA LEU A 454 -9.05 0.45 17.02
C LEU A 454 -9.48 1.85 17.47
N ALA A 455 -10.20 2.60 16.64
CA ALA A 455 -10.65 3.95 17.00
C ALA A 455 -11.58 3.93 18.22
N ARG A 456 -12.41 2.88 18.35
CA ARG A 456 -13.25 2.65 19.51
C ARG A 456 -12.43 2.30 20.76
N LEU A 457 -11.49 1.36 20.64
CA LEU A 457 -10.63 0.93 21.75
C LEU A 457 -9.80 2.09 22.31
N LEU A 458 -9.26 2.95 21.43
CA LEU A 458 -8.50 4.13 21.85
C LEU A 458 -9.38 5.15 22.57
N ARG A 459 -10.59 5.40 22.08
CA ARG A 459 -11.55 6.32 22.72
C ARG A 459 -12.02 5.83 24.09
N GLU A 460 -12.21 4.52 24.24
CA GLU A 460 -12.64 3.88 25.49
C GLU A 460 -11.48 3.71 26.50
N GLY A 461 -10.23 3.99 26.12
CA GLY A 461 -9.07 3.76 26.97
C GLY A 461 -8.87 2.27 27.30
N ALA A 462 -9.15 1.40 26.32
CA ALA A 462 -9.20 -0.04 26.52
C ALA A 462 -7.82 -0.65 26.89
N PRO A 463 -7.79 -1.81 27.55
CA PRO A 463 -6.54 -2.46 27.94
C PRO A 463 -5.64 -2.80 26.76
N GLN A 464 -4.32 -2.72 26.97
CA GLN A 464 -3.25 -3.12 26.04
C GLN A 464 -3.51 -4.47 25.33
N ALA A 465 -4.08 -5.44 26.02
CA ALA A 465 -4.37 -6.76 25.47
C ALA A 465 -5.44 -6.72 24.36
N GLU A 466 -6.51 -5.92 24.52
CA GLU A 466 -7.56 -5.76 23.51
C GLU A 466 -7.03 -5.05 22.25
N LEU A 467 -6.21 -4.01 22.45
CA LEU A 467 -5.54 -3.29 21.35
C LEU A 467 -4.64 -4.23 20.53
N ARG A 468 -3.81 -5.05 21.19
CA ARG A 468 -2.95 -6.04 20.52
C ARG A 468 -3.75 -7.09 19.75
N ALA A 469 -4.88 -7.54 20.30
CA ALA A 469 -5.75 -8.50 19.63
C ALA A 469 -6.32 -7.92 18.32
N THR A 470 -6.83 -6.68 18.34
CA THR A 470 -7.34 -6.02 17.13
C THR A 470 -6.22 -5.74 16.13
N VAL A 471 -5.03 -5.30 16.56
CA VAL A 471 -3.88 -5.12 15.65
C VAL A 471 -3.45 -6.44 15.00
N SER A 472 -3.42 -7.54 15.76
CA SER A 472 -3.15 -8.88 15.21
C SER A 472 -4.18 -9.29 14.16
N ALA A 473 -5.47 -9.01 14.40
CA ALA A 473 -6.53 -9.29 13.43
C ALA A 473 -6.38 -8.46 12.15
N ILE A 474 -5.90 -7.22 12.26
CA ILE A 474 -5.59 -6.38 11.09
C ILE A 474 -4.39 -6.97 10.33
N ASP A 475 -3.33 -7.38 11.01
CA ASP A 475 -2.14 -7.93 10.34
C ASP A 475 -2.47 -9.24 9.59
N GLU A 476 -3.31 -10.11 10.15
CA GLU A 476 -3.83 -11.29 9.45
C GLU A 476 -4.68 -10.91 8.22
N ALA A 477 -5.49 -9.85 8.32
CA ALA A 477 -6.28 -9.37 7.19
C ALA A 477 -5.40 -8.75 6.10
N LEU A 478 -4.35 -8.00 6.46
CA LEU A 478 -3.35 -7.45 5.54
C LEU A 478 -2.49 -8.55 4.90
N GLY A 479 -2.17 -9.63 5.63
CA GLY A 479 -1.49 -10.80 5.08
C GLY A 479 -2.31 -11.52 4.01
N ARG A 480 -3.62 -11.72 4.28
CA ARG A 480 -4.57 -12.25 3.28
C ARG A 480 -4.70 -11.32 2.07
N ALA A 481 -4.72 -10.01 2.29
CA ALA A 481 -4.78 -9.00 1.24
C ALA A 481 -3.54 -9.07 0.34
N SER A 482 -2.36 -9.19 0.95
CA SER A 482 -1.09 -9.32 0.23
C SER A 482 -1.06 -10.55 -0.67
N ALA A 483 -1.39 -11.73 -0.13
CA ALA A 483 -1.41 -12.97 -0.89
C ALA A 483 -2.37 -12.92 -2.08
N PHE A 484 -3.54 -12.32 -1.88
CA PHE A 484 -4.56 -12.14 -2.91
C PHE A 484 -4.10 -11.17 -4.01
N LEU A 485 -3.54 -10.01 -3.63
CA LEU A 485 -3.07 -9.00 -4.59
C LEU A 485 -1.87 -9.52 -5.41
N GLN A 486 -1.00 -10.33 -4.82
CA GLN A 486 0.12 -10.96 -5.52
C GLN A 486 -0.32 -12.05 -6.51
N SER A 487 -1.35 -12.84 -6.19
CA SER A 487 -1.85 -13.90 -7.09
C SER A 487 -2.59 -13.36 -8.31
N GLU A 488 -3.34 -12.27 -8.16
CA GLU A 488 -4.14 -11.67 -9.23
C GLU A 488 -3.34 -10.77 -10.17
N THR A 489 -2.23 -10.19 -9.69
CA THR A 489 -1.35 -9.32 -10.52
C THR A 489 -0.25 -10.08 -11.26
N ALA A 490 -0.15 -11.40 -11.06
CA ALA A 490 0.84 -12.22 -11.75
C ALA A 490 0.65 -12.14 -13.28
N PRO A 491 1.69 -11.78 -14.06
CA PRO A 491 1.58 -11.62 -15.52
C PRO A 491 1.01 -12.84 -16.24
N ALA A 492 1.28 -14.04 -15.74
CA ALA A 492 0.76 -15.30 -16.27
C ALA A 492 -0.76 -15.45 -16.06
N THR A 493 -1.28 -15.08 -14.89
CA THR A 493 -2.71 -15.13 -14.56
C THR A 493 -3.50 -14.15 -15.42
N VAL A 494 -2.98 -12.92 -15.59
CA VAL A 494 -3.62 -11.92 -16.45
C VAL A 494 -3.58 -12.32 -17.92
N ALA A 495 -2.47 -12.91 -18.40
CA ALA A 495 -2.40 -13.48 -19.74
C ALA A 495 -3.41 -14.64 -19.92
N ALA A 496 -3.56 -15.51 -18.93
CA ALA A 496 -4.54 -16.60 -18.98
C ALA A 496 -5.98 -16.07 -19.02
N ASN A 497 -6.33 -15.07 -18.20
CA ASN A 497 -7.65 -14.45 -18.19
C ASN A 497 -7.96 -13.77 -19.52
N ALA A 498 -7.01 -13.00 -20.09
CA ALA A 498 -7.15 -12.42 -21.42
C ALA A 498 -7.34 -13.49 -22.51
N ALA A 499 -6.61 -14.61 -22.42
CA ALA A 499 -6.75 -15.72 -23.36
C ALA A 499 -8.12 -16.38 -23.30
N ILE A 500 -8.67 -16.62 -22.10
CA ILE A 500 -9.99 -17.21 -21.90
C ILE A 500 -11.09 -16.30 -22.49
N ILE A 501 -11.00 -15.00 -22.26
CA ILE A 501 -11.96 -14.02 -22.79
C ILE A 501 -11.96 -14.05 -24.32
N VAL A 502 -10.79 -13.87 -24.95
CA VAL A 502 -10.65 -13.85 -26.41
C VAL A 502 -11.05 -15.18 -27.03
N PHE A 503 -10.79 -16.29 -26.32
CA PHE A 503 -11.23 -17.61 -26.74
C PHE A 503 -12.77 -17.72 -26.74
N ARG A 504 -13.44 -17.30 -25.66
CA ARG A 504 -14.90 -17.36 -25.52
C ARG A 504 -15.60 -16.54 -26.61
N GLU A 505 -15.28 -15.26 -26.71
CA GLU A 505 -15.93 -14.36 -27.69
C GLU A 505 -15.58 -14.77 -29.13
N GLY A 506 -14.33 -15.24 -29.33
CA GLY A 506 -13.88 -15.76 -30.62
C GLY A 506 -14.65 -17.00 -31.09
N LEU A 507 -15.00 -17.91 -30.17
CA LEU A 507 -15.83 -19.08 -30.51
C LEU A 507 -17.24 -18.68 -30.94
N GLU A 508 -17.85 -17.69 -30.29
CA GLU A 508 -19.17 -17.18 -30.68
C GLU A 508 -19.14 -16.58 -32.09
N ALA A 509 -18.13 -15.76 -32.39
CA ALA A 509 -17.88 -15.22 -33.72
C ALA A 509 -17.74 -16.32 -34.79
N VAL A 510 -16.97 -17.38 -34.49
CA VAL A 510 -16.79 -18.55 -35.38
C VAL A 510 -18.11 -19.28 -35.61
N LEU A 511 -18.92 -19.47 -34.56
CA LEU A 511 -20.21 -20.14 -34.64
C LEU A 511 -21.25 -19.35 -35.45
N ILE A 512 -21.30 -18.03 -35.27
CA ILE A 512 -22.18 -17.14 -36.06
C ILE A 512 -21.77 -17.20 -37.53
N LEU A 513 -20.49 -17.07 -37.84
CA LEU A 513 -19.99 -17.21 -39.22
C LEU A 513 -20.28 -18.58 -39.81
N ALA A 514 -20.09 -19.65 -39.04
CA ALA A 514 -20.41 -21.01 -39.47
C ALA A 514 -21.91 -21.18 -39.77
N ALA A 515 -22.79 -20.58 -38.97
CA ALA A 515 -24.23 -20.59 -39.20
C ALA A 515 -24.62 -19.82 -40.47
N LEU A 516 -24.06 -18.62 -40.67
CA LEU A 516 -24.29 -17.81 -41.85
C LEU A 516 -23.77 -18.51 -43.12
N LEU A 517 -22.56 -19.05 -43.09
CA LEU A 517 -21.97 -19.81 -44.19
C LEU A 517 -22.73 -21.12 -44.46
N GLY A 518 -23.22 -21.78 -43.42
CA GLY A 518 -24.03 -23.00 -43.50
C GLY A 518 -25.36 -22.77 -44.21
N SER A 519 -25.95 -21.58 -44.05
CA SER A 519 -27.17 -21.18 -44.78
C SER A 519 -26.94 -20.97 -46.29
N LEU A 520 -25.69 -20.74 -46.71
CA LEU A 520 -25.27 -20.48 -48.11
C LEU A 520 -24.72 -21.75 -48.80
N LYS A 521 -25.23 -22.94 -48.46
CA LYS A 521 -24.74 -24.22 -49.00
C LYS A 521 -25.21 -24.56 -50.42
N ARG A 522 -26.28 -23.93 -50.91
CA ARG A 522 -26.85 -24.20 -52.25
C ARG A 522 -25.94 -23.66 -53.38
N PRO A 523 -25.83 -24.35 -54.53
CA PRO A 523 -24.97 -23.93 -55.64
C PRO A 523 -25.25 -22.51 -56.14
N GLU A 524 -26.53 -22.09 -56.16
CA GLU A 524 -26.96 -20.78 -56.66
C GLU A 524 -26.51 -19.59 -55.79
N VAL A 525 -26.19 -19.81 -54.51
CA VAL A 525 -25.82 -18.76 -53.53
C VAL A 525 -24.36 -18.80 -53.09
N ARG A 526 -23.52 -19.71 -53.64
CA ARG A 526 -22.07 -19.78 -53.34
C ARG A 526 -21.32 -18.47 -53.61
N ARG A 527 -21.73 -17.70 -54.63
CA ARG A 527 -21.12 -16.40 -54.98
C ARG A 527 -21.18 -15.37 -53.86
N PHE A 528 -22.09 -15.54 -52.90
CA PHE A 528 -22.30 -14.59 -51.80
C PHE A 528 -21.46 -14.88 -50.55
N ARG A 529 -20.58 -15.89 -50.57
CA ARG A 529 -19.64 -16.16 -49.47
C ARG A 529 -18.50 -15.14 -49.39
N ALA A 530 -18.02 -14.65 -50.53
CA ALA A 530 -16.93 -13.67 -50.57
C ALA A 530 -17.31 -12.31 -49.94
N PRO A 531 -18.50 -11.73 -50.22
CA PRO A 531 -18.96 -10.54 -49.51
C PRO A 531 -19.09 -10.73 -47.99
N LEU A 532 -19.54 -11.90 -47.53
CA LEU A 532 -19.67 -12.21 -46.11
C LEU A 532 -18.30 -12.24 -45.41
N TRP A 533 -17.30 -12.88 -46.02
CA TRP A 533 -15.92 -12.90 -45.51
C TRP A 533 -15.25 -11.52 -45.54
N LEU A 534 -15.52 -10.72 -46.57
CA LEU A 534 -15.07 -9.33 -46.64
C LEU A 534 -15.64 -8.51 -45.47
N GLY A 535 -16.94 -8.68 -45.19
CA GLY A 535 -17.59 -8.10 -44.03
C GLY A 535 -16.93 -8.51 -42.71
N ALA A 536 -16.72 -9.81 -42.52
CA ALA A 536 -16.06 -10.37 -41.35
C ALA A 536 -14.65 -9.78 -41.12
N ALA A 537 -13.83 -9.69 -42.18
CA ALA A 537 -12.50 -9.11 -42.11
C ALA A 537 -12.52 -7.62 -41.75
N LEU A 538 -13.46 -6.86 -42.32
CA LEU A 538 -13.67 -5.45 -41.98
C LEU A 538 -14.13 -5.28 -40.53
N GLY A 539 -14.98 -6.17 -40.02
CA GLY A 539 -15.41 -6.16 -38.61
C GLY A 539 -14.26 -6.42 -37.64
N LEU A 540 -13.35 -7.35 -37.98
CA LEU A 540 -12.15 -7.61 -37.18
C LEU A 540 -11.22 -6.38 -37.17
N LEU A 541 -10.98 -5.77 -38.33
CA LEU A 541 -10.17 -4.56 -38.45
C LEU A 541 -10.76 -3.38 -37.67
N ALA A 542 -12.08 -3.20 -37.74
CA ALA A 542 -12.78 -2.19 -36.96
C ALA A 542 -12.60 -2.41 -35.45
N SER A 543 -12.59 -3.66 -34.98
CA SER A 543 -12.35 -3.99 -33.56
C SER A 543 -10.94 -3.62 -33.12
N VAL A 544 -9.93 -3.86 -33.96
CA VAL A 544 -8.53 -3.41 -33.70
C VAL A 544 -8.45 -1.89 -33.64
N VAL A 545 -9.16 -1.17 -34.51
CA VAL A 545 -9.21 0.30 -34.45
C VAL A 545 -9.86 0.78 -33.15
N THR A 546 -10.98 0.17 -32.75
CA THR A 546 -11.67 0.47 -31.48
C THR A 546 -10.76 0.27 -30.27
N TRP A 547 -9.89 -0.74 -30.27
CA TRP A 547 -8.89 -0.95 -29.22
C TRP A 547 -7.97 0.28 -29.03
N PHE A 548 -7.41 0.80 -30.12
CA PHE A 548 -6.52 1.97 -30.05
C PHE A 548 -7.27 3.23 -29.61
N ILE A 549 -8.49 3.44 -30.10
CA ILE A 549 -9.34 4.56 -29.70
C ILE A 549 -9.64 4.47 -28.20
N MET A 550 -10.09 3.31 -27.72
CA MET A 550 -10.46 3.12 -26.32
C MET A 550 -9.25 3.29 -25.39
N ARG A 551 -8.07 2.78 -25.79
CA ARG A 551 -6.81 3.00 -25.05
C ARG A 551 -6.44 4.48 -24.95
N GLY A 552 -6.65 5.25 -26.02
CA GLY A 552 -6.38 6.69 -26.04
C GLY A 552 -7.38 7.50 -25.19
N VAL A 553 -8.62 7.05 -25.11
CA VAL A 553 -9.65 7.64 -24.24
C VAL A 553 -9.33 7.32 -22.77
N LEU A 554 -9.13 6.05 -22.44
CA LEU A 554 -8.93 5.61 -21.05
C LEU A 554 -7.66 6.20 -20.41
N THR A 555 -6.55 6.32 -21.15
CA THR A 555 -5.32 6.95 -20.61
C THR A 555 -5.51 8.43 -20.27
N ARG A 556 -6.40 9.15 -20.96
CA ARG A 556 -6.75 10.55 -20.65
C ARG A 556 -7.74 10.70 -19.51
N PHE A 557 -8.57 9.67 -19.27
CA PHE A 557 -9.59 9.67 -18.21
C PHE A 557 -9.20 8.88 -16.96
N ALA A 558 -8.02 8.23 -16.92
CA ALA A 558 -7.51 7.48 -15.78
C ALA A 558 -7.52 8.28 -14.46
N ARG A 559 -7.44 9.62 -14.53
CA ARG A 559 -7.59 10.52 -13.36
C ARG A 559 -8.98 10.51 -12.69
N HIS A 560 -10.00 9.91 -13.31
CA HIS A 560 -11.37 9.86 -12.77
C HIS A 560 -11.81 8.43 -12.36
N GLY A 561 -10.90 7.45 -12.46
CA GLY A 561 -10.99 6.07 -11.97
C GLY A 561 -12.39 5.47 -11.88
N GLU A 562 -12.95 5.47 -10.67
CA GLU A 562 -14.17 4.77 -10.30
C GLU A 562 -15.44 5.37 -10.95
N LYS A 563 -15.48 6.69 -11.16
CA LYS A 563 -16.62 7.38 -11.82
C LYS A 563 -16.74 6.98 -13.29
N LEU A 564 -15.61 6.74 -13.95
CA LEU A 564 -15.59 6.32 -15.35
C LEU A 564 -16.09 4.88 -15.49
N GLU A 565 -15.69 4.00 -14.57
CA GLU A 565 -16.12 2.61 -14.53
C GLU A 565 -17.64 2.48 -14.38
N ALA A 566 -18.23 3.26 -13.46
CA ALA A 566 -19.68 3.31 -13.27
C ALA A 566 -20.44 3.73 -14.55
N VAL A 567 -19.96 4.77 -15.24
CA VAL A 567 -20.57 5.27 -16.50
C VAL A 567 -20.44 4.25 -17.63
N VAL A 568 -19.28 3.63 -17.76
CA VAL A 568 -19.01 2.61 -18.78
C VAL A 568 -19.84 1.35 -18.52
N GLY A 569 -20.00 0.93 -17.26
CA GLY A 569 -20.85 -0.19 -16.86
C GLY A 569 -22.31 0.03 -17.22
N ILE A 570 -22.87 1.21 -16.94
CA ILE A 570 -24.24 1.58 -17.34
C ILE A 570 -24.39 1.54 -18.87
N ALA A 571 -23.44 2.13 -19.59
CA ALA A 571 -23.48 2.14 -21.05
C ALA A 571 -23.43 0.71 -21.63
N ALA A 572 -22.59 -0.17 -21.05
CA ALA A 572 -22.48 -1.56 -21.47
C ALA A 572 -23.78 -2.34 -21.21
N ILE A 573 -24.44 -2.16 -20.06
CA ILE A 573 -25.75 -2.78 -19.76
C ILE A 573 -26.82 -2.30 -20.75
N LEU A 574 -26.89 -1.00 -21.04
CA LEU A 574 -27.85 -0.44 -21.99
C LEU A 574 -27.66 -0.99 -23.40
N VAL A 575 -26.40 -1.09 -23.85
CA VAL A 575 -26.05 -1.68 -25.15
C VAL A 575 -26.41 -3.17 -25.18
N LEU A 576 -26.07 -3.93 -24.13
CA LEU A 576 -26.37 -5.35 -24.04
C LEU A 576 -27.88 -5.62 -24.03
N LEU A 577 -28.66 -4.83 -23.30
CA LEU A 577 -30.14 -4.90 -23.30
C LEU A 577 -30.72 -4.55 -24.68
N LEU A 578 -30.22 -3.50 -25.33
CA LEU A 578 -30.64 -3.10 -26.67
C LEU A 578 -30.41 -4.22 -27.69
N ILE A 579 -29.20 -4.80 -27.67
CA ILE A 579 -28.79 -5.87 -28.58
C ILE A 579 -29.56 -7.16 -28.29
N MET A 580 -29.76 -7.52 -27.03
CA MET A 580 -30.51 -8.70 -26.61
C MET A 580 -31.98 -8.61 -27.05
N ASN A 581 -32.61 -7.47 -26.77
CA ASN A 581 -33.99 -7.21 -27.18
C ASN A 581 -34.11 -7.22 -28.71
N TRP A 582 -33.18 -6.58 -29.42
CA TRP A 582 -33.14 -6.60 -30.89
C TRP A 582 -32.94 -8.01 -31.44
N TYR A 583 -32.05 -8.81 -30.86
CA TYR A 583 -31.73 -10.18 -31.29
C TYR A 583 -32.91 -11.13 -31.11
N PHE A 584 -33.55 -11.14 -29.93
CA PHE A 584 -34.75 -11.97 -29.71
C PHE A 584 -35.90 -11.54 -30.61
N HIS A 585 -36.03 -10.24 -30.90
CA HIS A 585 -37.02 -9.79 -31.87
C HIS A 585 -36.64 -10.20 -33.31
N GLN A 586 -35.41 -9.96 -33.78
CA GLN A 586 -34.98 -10.25 -35.16
C GLN A 586 -34.91 -11.74 -35.51
N VAL A 587 -34.35 -12.56 -34.61
CA VAL A 587 -34.25 -14.02 -34.79
C VAL A 587 -35.65 -14.64 -34.91
N TYR A 588 -36.64 -14.08 -34.22
CA TYR A 588 -38.03 -14.52 -34.30
C TYR A 588 -38.84 -13.81 -35.40
N TRP A 589 -38.37 -12.69 -35.96
CA TRP A 589 -38.97 -11.97 -37.10
C TRP A 589 -38.55 -12.53 -38.48
N THR A 590 -38.06 -13.77 -38.52
CA THR A 590 -37.85 -14.51 -39.78
C THR A 590 -39.14 -14.76 -40.57
N ASP A 591 -40.33 -14.60 -39.96
CA ASP A 591 -41.62 -14.66 -40.66
C ASP A 591 -42.00 -13.36 -41.41
N HIS A 592 -41.41 -12.20 -41.07
CA HIS A 592 -41.69 -10.93 -41.78
C HIS A 592 -40.74 -10.70 -42.97
N LEU A 593 -39.53 -11.29 -42.94
CA LEU A 593 -38.63 -11.32 -44.10
C LEU A 593 -39.18 -12.20 -45.23
N ALA A 594 -40.00 -13.21 -44.93
CA ALA A 594 -40.76 -13.95 -45.93
C ALA A 594 -41.83 -13.09 -46.63
N GLY A 595 -42.40 -12.09 -45.93
CA GLY A 595 -43.32 -11.09 -46.49
C GLY A 595 -42.62 -10.00 -47.30
N LEU A 596 -41.42 -9.59 -46.88
CA LEU A 596 -40.57 -8.64 -47.61
C LEU A 596 -39.99 -9.22 -48.89
N HIS A 597 -39.65 -10.52 -48.91
CA HIS A 597 -39.22 -11.21 -50.14
C HIS A 597 -40.33 -11.32 -51.19
N LYS A 598 -41.61 -11.37 -50.79
CA LYS A 598 -42.75 -11.32 -51.73
C LYS A 598 -43.00 -9.93 -52.33
N ARG A 599 -42.44 -8.85 -51.77
CA ARG A 599 -42.64 -7.46 -52.26
C ARG A 599 -41.38 -6.79 -52.81
N LYS A 600 -40.18 -7.33 -52.58
CA LYS A 600 -38.89 -6.79 -53.08
C LYS A 600 -38.23 -7.61 -54.18
N SER A 601 -38.91 -8.61 -54.77
CA SER A 601 -38.40 -9.32 -55.96
C SER A 601 -38.36 -8.45 -57.24
N GLY A 602 -38.71 -7.17 -57.16
CA GLY A 602 -38.69 -6.25 -58.30
C GLY A 602 -37.68 -5.10 -58.27
N LEU A 603 -36.97 -4.82 -57.16
CA LEU A 603 -36.26 -3.52 -57.02
C LEU A 603 -34.83 -3.54 -56.43
N LEU A 604 -34.24 -4.70 -56.12
CA LEU A 604 -32.84 -4.76 -55.70
C LEU A 604 -32.08 -5.78 -56.55
N GLY A 605 -31.25 -5.29 -57.48
CA GLY A 605 -30.35 -6.11 -58.28
C GLY A 605 -29.32 -6.85 -57.43
N ALA A 606 -28.55 -7.76 -58.05
CA ALA A 606 -27.58 -8.64 -57.39
C ALA A 606 -26.59 -7.94 -56.44
N GLY A 607 -26.32 -6.63 -56.66
CA GLY A 607 -25.45 -5.81 -55.80
C GLY A 607 -26.03 -5.44 -54.42
N GLY A 608 -27.36 -5.34 -54.28
CA GLY A 608 -28.00 -5.05 -52.98
C GLY A 608 -27.94 -6.23 -52.01
N GLN A 609 -27.98 -7.46 -52.54
CA GLN A 609 -27.86 -8.69 -51.76
C GLN A 609 -26.42 -8.95 -51.29
N SER A 610 -25.42 -8.64 -52.11
CA SER A 610 -24.00 -8.76 -51.71
C SER A 610 -23.62 -7.75 -50.63
N LEU A 611 -24.10 -6.51 -50.75
CA LEU A 611 -23.88 -5.48 -49.72
C LEU A 611 -24.56 -5.82 -48.39
N GLY A 612 -25.79 -6.33 -48.44
CA GLY A 612 -26.49 -6.80 -47.24
C GLY A 612 -25.75 -7.93 -46.51
N LEU A 613 -25.15 -8.87 -47.25
CA LEU A 613 -24.36 -9.96 -46.67
C LEU A 613 -22.98 -9.50 -46.16
N ALA A 614 -22.35 -8.52 -46.80
CA ALA A 614 -21.14 -7.90 -46.27
C ALA A 614 -21.42 -7.13 -44.97
N LEU A 615 -22.50 -6.37 -44.90
CA LEU A 615 -22.92 -5.69 -43.67
C LEU A 615 -23.29 -6.69 -42.56
N LEU A 616 -23.92 -7.81 -42.90
CA LEU A 616 -24.19 -8.90 -41.95
C LEU A 616 -22.91 -9.53 -41.38
N GLY A 617 -21.93 -9.83 -42.23
CA GLY A 617 -20.63 -10.36 -41.78
C GLY A 617 -19.85 -9.36 -40.94
N LEU A 618 -19.91 -8.07 -41.31
CA LEU A 618 -19.29 -6.98 -40.57
C LEU A 618 -19.93 -6.81 -39.20
N SER A 619 -21.26 -6.70 -39.11
CA SER A 619 -21.94 -6.50 -37.84
C SER A 619 -21.78 -7.71 -36.92
N ALA A 620 -21.75 -8.93 -37.46
CA ALA A 620 -21.55 -10.14 -36.69
C ALA A 620 -20.19 -10.15 -36.00
N ILE A 621 -19.09 -9.91 -36.73
CA ILE A 621 -17.74 -9.96 -36.15
C ILE A 621 -17.40 -8.72 -35.34
N TYR A 622 -17.85 -7.54 -35.79
CA TYR A 622 -17.59 -6.31 -35.07
C TYR A 622 -18.26 -6.29 -33.69
N ARG A 623 -19.43 -6.91 -33.54
CA ARG A 623 -20.10 -7.03 -32.24
C ARG A 623 -19.25 -7.80 -31.24
N GLU A 624 -18.87 -9.03 -31.56
CA GLU A 624 -18.06 -9.86 -30.66
C GLU A 624 -16.67 -9.24 -30.41
N GLY A 625 -16.09 -8.63 -31.44
CA GLY A 625 -14.81 -7.91 -31.33
C GLY A 625 -14.90 -6.64 -30.48
N PHE A 626 -16.01 -5.91 -30.50
CA PHE A 626 -16.26 -4.76 -29.63
C PHE A 626 -16.37 -5.18 -28.16
N GLU A 627 -17.14 -6.24 -27.87
CA GLU A 627 -17.27 -6.79 -26.51
C GLU A 627 -15.90 -7.28 -25.98
N THR A 628 -15.15 -8.01 -26.81
CA THR A 628 -13.78 -8.45 -26.50
C THR A 628 -12.87 -7.28 -26.14
N VAL A 629 -12.89 -6.21 -26.94
CA VAL A 629 -12.08 -5.00 -26.71
C VAL A 629 -12.42 -4.38 -25.36
N LEU A 630 -13.70 -4.23 -25.01
CA LEU A 630 -14.10 -3.66 -23.72
C LEU A 630 -13.59 -4.48 -22.53
N PHE A 631 -13.70 -5.81 -22.58
CA PHE A 631 -13.20 -6.68 -21.52
C PHE A 631 -11.67 -6.63 -21.37
N LEU A 632 -10.95 -6.60 -22.49
CA LEU A 632 -9.49 -6.54 -22.48
C LEU A 632 -8.94 -5.19 -21.97
N GLN A 633 -9.68 -4.08 -22.12
CA GLN A 633 -9.26 -2.79 -21.59
C GLN A 633 -9.20 -2.79 -20.06
N SER A 634 -10.13 -3.47 -19.39
CA SER A 634 -10.11 -3.62 -17.93
C SER A 634 -8.82 -4.32 -17.47
N LEU A 635 -8.40 -5.37 -18.16
CA LEU A 635 -7.16 -6.09 -17.85
C LEU A 635 -5.89 -5.27 -18.13
N VAL A 636 -5.89 -4.41 -19.15
CA VAL A 636 -4.73 -3.56 -19.47
C VAL A 636 -4.49 -2.50 -18.40
N LEU A 637 -5.55 -1.98 -17.79
CA LEU A 637 -5.44 -1.04 -16.68
C LEU A 637 -4.81 -1.69 -15.44
N GLN A 638 -4.94 -3.01 -15.28
CA GLN A 638 -4.52 -3.74 -14.08
C GLN A 638 -3.05 -4.18 -14.12
N SER A 639 -2.54 -4.66 -15.26
CA SER A 639 -1.20 -5.28 -15.33
C SER A 639 -0.38 -4.87 -16.55
N GLY A 640 -0.79 -3.78 -17.20
CA GLY A 640 -0.12 -3.25 -18.37
C GLY A 640 -0.44 -4.03 -19.65
N THR A 641 0.08 -3.53 -20.77
CA THR A 641 -0.35 -3.97 -22.10
C THR A 641 0.26 -5.30 -22.54
N VAL A 642 1.46 -5.64 -22.05
CA VAL A 642 2.22 -6.81 -22.53
C VAL A 642 1.56 -8.14 -22.15
N PRO A 643 1.15 -8.39 -20.87
CA PRO A 643 0.50 -9.65 -20.50
C PRO A 643 -0.82 -9.87 -21.23
N VAL A 644 -1.59 -8.80 -21.42
CA VAL A 644 -2.90 -8.86 -22.10
C VAL A 644 -2.75 -9.16 -23.59
N LEU A 645 -1.75 -8.58 -24.27
CA LEU A 645 -1.47 -8.89 -25.68
C LEU A 645 -1.02 -10.35 -25.85
N LEU A 646 -0.18 -10.87 -24.95
CA LEU A 646 0.22 -12.28 -24.96
C LEU A 646 -0.98 -13.20 -24.78
N GLY A 647 -1.84 -12.92 -23.79
CA GLY A 647 -3.08 -13.65 -23.59
C GLY A 647 -4.01 -13.58 -24.79
N THR A 648 -4.17 -12.39 -25.38
CA THR A 648 -4.97 -12.18 -26.59
C THR A 648 -4.47 -13.00 -27.77
N ALA A 649 -3.15 -13.05 -27.98
CA ALA A 649 -2.56 -13.85 -29.04
C ALA A 649 -2.82 -15.36 -28.83
N VAL A 650 -2.70 -15.85 -27.59
CA VAL A 650 -2.97 -17.25 -27.24
C VAL A 650 -4.46 -17.60 -27.43
N GLY A 651 -5.37 -16.76 -26.92
CA GLY A 651 -6.80 -16.96 -27.07
C GLY A 651 -7.24 -16.92 -28.55
N PHE A 652 -6.70 -15.98 -29.33
CA PHE A 652 -6.98 -15.88 -30.76
C PHE A 652 -6.47 -17.10 -31.53
N ALA A 653 -5.26 -17.59 -31.22
CA ALA A 653 -4.72 -18.79 -31.83
C ALA A 653 -5.59 -20.03 -31.53
N ALA A 654 -6.05 -20.17 -30.28
CA ALA A 654 -6.95 -21.25 -29.88
C ALA A 654 -8.31 -21.17 -30.62
N THR A 655 -8.90 -19.97 -30.73
CA THR A 655 -10.13 -19.74 -31.50
C THR A 655 -9.95 -20.12 -32.96
N ALA A 656 -8.85 -19.68 -33.58
CA ALA A 656 -8.57 -19.98 -34.98
C ALA A 656 -8.42 -21.50 -35.22
N ALA A 657 -7.77 -22.22 -34.30
CA ALA A 657 -7.64 -23.67 -34.35
C ALA A 657 -9.01 -24.38 -34.29
N VAL A 658 -9.91 -23.96 -33.38
CA VAL A 658 -11.27 -24.52 -33.30
C VAL A 658 -12.09 -24.17 -34.54
N GLY A 659 -12.00 -22.93 -35.04
CA GLY A 659 -12.67 -22.53 -36.27
C GLY A 659 -12.24 -23.35 -37.49
N ALA A 660 -10.94 -23.64 -37.61
CA ALA A 660 -10.41 -24.54 -38.64
C ALA A 660 -10.95 -25.98 -38.47
N ALA A 661 -10.98 -26.50 -37.24
CA ALA A 661 -11.53 -27.83 -36.95
C ALA A 661 -13.01 -27.94 -37.32
N VAL A 662 -13.83 -26.93 -36.98
CA VAL A 662 -15.27 -26.86 -37.35
C VAL A 662 -15.45 -26.84 -38.86
N TRP A 663 -14.59 -26.12 -39.59
CA TRP A 663 -14.62 -26.06 -41.04
C TRP A 663 -14.28 -27.41 -41.69
N VAL A 664 -13.26 -28.11 -41.18
CA VAL A 664 -12.82 -29.42 -41.68
C VAL A 664 -13.83 -30.53 -41.35
N LEU A 665 -14.43 -30.54 -40.15
CA LEU A 665 -15.30 -31.63 -39.70
C LEU A 665 -16.74 -31.59 -40.28
N GLN A 666 -17.14 -30.52 -41.00
CA GLN A 666 -18.51 -30.34 -41.52
C GLN A 666 -19.63 -30.70 -40.52
N ALA A 667 -19.39 -30.53 -39.22
CA ALA A 667 -20.27 -31.02 -38.18
C ALA A 667 -21.66 -30.36 -38.28
N ARG A 668 -22.71 -31.17 -38.38
CA ARG A 668 -24.11 -30.70 -38.35
C ARG A 668 -24.48 -30.31 -36.92
N LEU A 669 -24.07 -29.11 -36.50
CA LEU A 669 -24.45 -28.58 -35.20
C LEU A 669 -25.96 -28.30 -35.15
N PRO A 670 -26.70 -28.79 -34.14
CA PRO A 670 -28.12 -28.51 -33.96
C PRO A 670 -28.34 -27.05 -33.54
N TYR A 671 -28.35 -26.17 -34.55
CA TYR A 671 -28.32 -24.70 -34.45
C TYR A 671 -29.40 -24.10 -33.52
N LYS A 672 -30.60 -24.69 -33.44
CA LYS A 672 -31.67 -24.19 -32.55
C LYS A 672 -31.37 -24.37 -31.07
N ARG A 673 -30.73 -25.48 -30.69
CA ARG A 673 -30.39 -25.76 -29.28
C ARG A 673 -29.21 -24.90 -28.84
N MET A 674 -28.24 -24.73 -29.72
CA MET A 674 -27.09 -23.86 -29.48
C MET A 674 -27.52 -22.40 -29.27
N LEU A 675 -28.46 -21.89 -30.08
CA LEU A 675 -28.99 -20.53 -29.93
C LEU A 675 -29.70 -20.26 -28.60
N VAL A 676 -30.43 -21.26 -28.11
CA VAL A 676 -31.11 -21.16 -26.81
C VAL A 676 -30.09 -21.21 -25.67
N VAL A 677 -29.08 -22.09 -25.78
CA VAL A 677 -28.00 -22.18 -24.79
C VAL A 677 -27.19 -20.88 -24.74
N THR A 678 -26.82 -20.31 -25.89
CA THR A 678 -26.11 -19.02 -25.92
C THR A 678 -27.01 -17.88 -25.43
N GLY A 679 -28.29 -17.87 -25.77
CA GLY A 679 -29.25 -16.88 -25.23
C GLY A 679 -29.39 -16.93 -23.70
N VAL A 680 -29.44 -18.13 -23.12
CA VAL A 680 -29.46 -18.32 -21.65
C VAL A 680 -28.14 -17.87 -21.03
N MET A 681 -27.01 -18.18 -21.67
CA MET A 681 -25.69 -17.77 -21.20
C MET A 681 -25.52 -16.25 -21.20
N ILE A 682 -25.91 -15.56 -22.28
CA ILE A 682 -25.83 -14.10 -22.36
C ILE A 682 -26.80 -13.45 -21.35
N CYS A 683 -27.97 -14.07 -21.08
CA CYS A 683 -28.87 -13.62 -20.01
C CYS A 683 -28.22 -13.73 -18.62
N ALA A 684 -27.43 -14.78 -18.37
CA ALA A 684 -26.65 -14.91 -17.13
C ALA A 684 -25.54 -13.85 -17.05
N VAL A 685 -24.82 -13.59 -18.15
CA VAL A 685 -23.80 -12.53 -18.23
C VAL A 685 -24.38 -11.15 -17.96
N LEU A 686 -25.56 -10.85 -18.53
CA LEU A 686 -26.29 -9.61 -18.25
C LEU A 686 -26.59 -9.48 -16.75
N ALA A 687 -27.08 -10.54 -16.10
CA ALA A 687 -27.37 -10.52 -14.67
C ALA A 687 -26.09 -10.25 -13.85
N ILE A 688 -24.97 -10.88 -14.21
CA ILE A 688 -23.66 -10.65 -13.57
C ILE A 688 -23.21 -9.20 -13.74
N MET A 689 -23.26 -8.66 -14.97
CA MET A 689 -22.86 -7.28 -15.27
C MET A 689 -23.73 -6.25 -14.55
N VAL A 690 -25.04 -6.47 -14.47
CA VAL A 690 -25.96 -5.60 -13.72
C VAL A 690 -25.59 -5.58 -12.24
N GLY A 691 -25.33 -6.74 -11.64
CA GLY A 691 -24.91 -6.83 -10.24
C GLY A 691 -23.61 -6.10 -9.94
N ASN A 692 -22.57 -6.32 -10.75
CA ASN A 692 -21.27 -5.67 -10.57
C ASN A 692 -21.34 -4.16 -10.83
N THR A 693 -22.09 -3.71 -11.86
CA THR A 693 -22.23 -2.27 -12.14
C THR A 693 -23.02 -1.56 -11.04
N VAL A 694 -24.05 -2.21 -10.46
CA VAL A 694 -24.79 -1.67 -9.31
C VAL A 694 -23.86 -1.51 -8.11
N GLN A 695 -22.99 -2.49 -7.86
CA GLN A 695 -21.96 -2.38 -6.83
C GLN A 695 -21.01 -1.20 -7.09
N THR A 696 -20.50 -1.03 -8.32
CA THR A 696 -19.66 0.13 -8.69
C THR A 696 -20.40 1.47 -8.51
N LEU A 697 -21.70 1.52 -8.82
CA LEU A 697 -22.54 2.72 -8.60
C LEU A 697 -22.75 3.03 -7.12
N GLN A 698 -22.82 2.00 -6.27
CA GLN A 698 -22.89 2.15 -4.82
C GLN A 698 -21.55 2.64 -4.25
N LEU A 699 -20.42 2.14 -4.75
CA LEU A 699 -19.07 2.56 -4.36
C LEU A 699 -18.79 4.04 -4.69
N VAL A 700 -19.27 4.51 -5.84
CA VAL A 700 -19.12 5.92 -6.27
C VAL A 700 -20.16 6.86 -5.61
N GLY A 701 -21.07 6.31 -4.79
CA GLY A 701 -22.11 7.06 -4.08
C GLY A 701 -23.26 7.55 -4.96
N TRP A 702 -23.43 6.98 -6.16
CA TRP A 702 -24.51 7.35 -7.09
C TRP A 702 -25.80 6.55 -6.86
N LEU A 703 -25.69 5.40 -6.19
CA LEU A 703 -26.83 4.59 -5.80
C LEU A 703 -26.80 4.37 -4.27
N PRO A 704 -27.94 4.48 -3.57
CA PRO A 704 -28.01 4.13 -2.16
C PRO A 704 -27.69 2.64 -1.95
N LEU A 705 -27.10 2.34 -0.78
CA LEU A 705 -26.70 1.00 -0.38
C LEU A 705 -27.57 0.55 0.79
N HIS A 706 -28.58 -0.28 0.52
CA HIS A 706 -29.39 -0.90 1.56
C HIS A 706 -29.04 -2.40 1.69
N PRO A 707 -28.28 -2.80 2.73
CA PRO A 707 -27.88 -4.18 2.91
C PRO A 707 -29.07 -5.07 3.28
N LEU A 708 -29.06 -6.30 2.74
CA LEU A 708 -30.00 -7.34 3.11
C LEU A 708 -29.65 -7.92 4.49
N PRO A 709 -30.63 -8.31 5.33
CA PRO A 709 -30.38 -8.91 6.65
C PRO A 709 -29.85 -10.36 6.56
N ILE A 710 -29.56 -10.85 5.35
CA ILE A 710 -29.05 -12.20 5.08
C ILE A 710 -27.75 -12.03 4.28
N GLY A 711 -26.65 -12.59 4.79
CA GLY A 711 -25.37 -12.62 4.08
C GLY A 711 -25.39 -13.66 2.96
N PHE A 712 -24.96 -13.26 1.75
CA PHE A 712 -24.71 -14.21 0.68
C PHE A 712 -23.28 -14.76 0.74
N PRO A 713 -23.09 -16.06 0.48
CA PRO A 713 -21.77 -16.63 0.23
C PRO A 713 -21.00 -15.86 -0.85
N PHE A 714 -19.71 -15.61 -0.65
CA PHE A 714 -18.86 -14.86 -1.59
C PHE A 714 -18.86 -15.43 -3.02
N TRP A 715 -19.01 -16.74 -3.18
CA TRP A 715 -19.10 -17.36 -4.51
C TRP A 715 -20.31 -16.85 -5.31
N LEU A 716 -21.40 -16.40 -4.68
CA LEU A 716 -22.54 -15.79 -5.38
C LEU A 716 -22.18 -14.41 -5.97
N GLY A 717 -21.41 -13.60 -5.24
CA GLY A 717 -20.90 -12.33 -5.75
C GLY A 717 -19.86 -12.52 -6.86
N MET A 718 -18.90 -13.42 -6.65
CA MET A 718 -17.81 -13.70 -7.60
C MET A 718 -18.31 -14.31 -8.92
N TRP A 719 -19.17 -15.32 -8.85
CA TRP A 719 -19.60 -16.07 -10.04
C TRP A 719 -20.87 -15.52 -10.68
N PHE A 720 -21.76 -14.91 -9.88
CA PHE A 720 -23.08 -14.49 -10.33
C PHE A 720 -23.33 -12.97 -10.20
N GLY A 721 -22.35 -12.20 -9.70
CA GLY A 721 -22.49 -10.75 -9.47
C GLY A 721 -23.52 -10.40 -8.41
N VAL A 722 -23.96 -11.36 -7.59
CA VAL A 722 -25.03 -11.16 -6.62
C VAL A 722 -24.46 -10.64 -5.31
N HIS A 723 -24.70 -9.35 -5.04
CA HIS A 723 -24.30 -8.68 -3.81
C HIS A 723 -25.50 -8.59 -2.86
N ALA A 724 -25.23 -8.62 -1.54
CA ALA A 724 -26.28 -8.61 -0.50
C ALA A 724 -26.91 -7.21 -0.31
N THR A 725 -27.32 -6.57 -1.41
CA THR A 725 -27.99 -5.27 -1.42
C THR A 725 -29.36 -5.40 -2.09
N TRP A 726 -30.35 -4.69 -1.55
CA TRP A 726 -31.70 -4.67 -2.12
C TRP A 726 -31.68 -4.20 -3.57
N GLU A 727 -30.93 -3.13 -3.85
CA GLU A 727 -30.81 -2.57 -5.19
C GLU A 727 -30.18 -3.54 -6.18
N GLY A 728 -29.09 -4.22 -5.79
CA GLY A 728 -28.39 -5.19 -6.63
C GLY A 728 -29.31 -6.34 -7.03
N VAL A 729 -29.91 -7.01 -6.04
CA VAL A 729 -30.79 -8.15 -6.27
C VAL A 729 -32.03 -7.75 -7.08
N VAL A 730 -32.67 -6.63 -6.75
CA VAL A 730 -33.87 -6.17 -7.46
C VAL A 730 -33.54 -5.81 -8.91
N LEU A 731 -32.46 -5.08 -9.17
CA LEU A 731 -32.08 -4.69 -10.53
C LEU A 731 -31.64 -5.88 -11.39
N GLN A 732 -30.96 -6.87 -10.81
CA GLN A 732 -30.65 -8.12 -11.50
C GLN A 732 -31.92 -8.90 -11.87
N VAL A 733 -32.88 -9.03 -10.93
CA VAL A 733 -34.17 -9.68 -11.19
C VAL A 733 -34.96 -8.93 -12.26
N VAL A 734 -35.02 -7.60 -12.19
CA VAL A 734 -35.70 -6.76 -13.19
C VAL A 734 -35.07 -6.95 -14.57
N ALA A 735 -33.74 -6.94 -14.68
CA ALA A 735 -33.04 -7.15 -15.96
C ALA A 735 -33.37 -8.52 -16.58
N VAL A 736 -33.36 -9.59 -15.77
CA VAL A 736 -33.72 -10.95 -16.22
C VAL A 736 -35.19 -11.03 -16.61
N VAL A 737 -36.10 -10.46 -15.82
CA VAL A 737 -37.54 -10.42 -16.12
C VAL A 737 -37.83 -9.62 -17.39
N LEU A 738 -37.10 -8.54 -17.67
CA LEU A 738 -37.25 -7.78 -18.92
C LEU A 738 -36.88 -8.63 -20.13
N VAL A 739 -35.77 -9.38 -20.06
CA VAL A 739 -35.34 -10.26 -21.16
C VAL A 739 -36.31 -11.41 -21.37
N ILE A 740 -36.64 -12.16 -20.30
CA ILE A 740 -37.56 -13.31 -20.36
C ILE A 740 -39.00 -12.86 -20.69
N GLY A 741 -39.43 -11.72 -20.13
CA GLY A 741 -40.74 -11.13 -20.41
C GLY A 741 -40.87 -10.66 -21.85
N SER A 742 -39.82 -10.06 -22.43
CA SER A 742 -39.80 -9.69 -23.85
C SER A 742 -39.96 -10.92 -24.77
N TYR A 743 -39.36 -12.05 -24.37
CA TYR A 743 -39.48 -13.33 -25.08
C TYR A 743 -40.92 -13.86 -25.08
N PHE A 744 -41.56 -13.97 -23.91
CA PHE A 744 -42.94 -14.45 -23.81
C PHE A 744 -43.96 -13.49 -24.44
N LEU A 745 -43.73 -12.18 -24.35
CA LEU A 745 -44.58 -11.17 -25.00
C LEU A 745 -44.52 -11.32 -26.54
N ALA A 746 -43.33 -11.54 -27.10
CA ALA A 746 -43.16 -11.79 -28.52
C ALA A 746 -43.85 -13.09 -28.97
N GLU A 747 -43.86 -14.12 -28.14
CA GLU A 747 -44.56 -15.39 -28.42
C GLU A 747 -46.08 -15.26 -28.32
N ALA A 748 -46.60 -14.53 -27.33
CA ALA A 748 -48.02 -14.24 -27.15
C ALA A 748 -48.59 -13.41 -28.32
N GLN A 749 -47.84 -12.42 -28.81
CA GLN A 749 -48.23 -11.63 -29.99
C GLN A 749 -48.34 -12.50 -31.26
N LYS A 750 -47.46 -13.50 -31.42
CA LYS A 750 -47.55 -14.48 -32.52
C LYS A 750 -48.76 -15.40 -32.39
N ALA A 751 -49.07 -15.88 -31.19
CA ALA A 751 -50.25 -16.72 -30.96
C ALA A 751 -51.56 -15.95 -31.27
N GLY A 752 -51.61 -14.67 -30.89
CA GLY A 752 -52.71 -13.75 -31.25
C GLY A 752 -52.84 -13.53 -32.76
N GLN A 753 -51.73 -13.27 -33.46
CA GLN A 753 -51.74 -13.09 -34.92
C GLN A 753 -52.10 -14.36 -35.69
N ARG A 754 -51.69 -15.55 -35.21
CA ARG A 754 -52.09 -16.83 -35.79
C ARG A 754 -53.59 -17.07 -35.60
N ARG A 755 -54.13 -16.85 -34.40
CA ARG A 755 -55.57 -16.96 -34.12
C ARG A 755 -56.39 -15.98 -34.95
N ALA A 756 -55.92 -14.73 -35.11
CA ALA A 756 -56.58 -13.74 -35.97
C ALA A 756 -56.57 -14.13 -37.46
N ARG A 757 -55.50 -14.78 -37.96
CA ARG A 757 -55.46 -15.32 -39.32
C ARG A 757 -56.34 -16.54 -39.52
N PHE A 758 -56.48 -17.41 -38.52
CA PHE A 758 -57.41 -18.55 -38.55
C PHE A 758 -58.88 -18.15 -38.39
N ALA A 759 -59.18 -16.99 -37.79
CA ALA A 759 -60.54 -16.46 -37.67
C ALA A 759 -60.97 -15.64 -38.90
N ALA A 760 -60.03 -15.28 -39.79
CA ALA A 760 -60.25 -14.42 -40.96
C ALA A 760 -60.14 -15.16 -42.31
N GLY A 761 -59.89 -16.47 -42.29
CA GLY A 761 -59.93 -17.37 -43.46
C GLY A 761 -60.93 -18.49 -43.19
#